data_AF-A0A4Q4WFZ3-F1
#
_entry.id   AF-A0A4Q4WFZ3-F1
#
_cell.length_a   1.000
_cell.length_b   1.000
_cell.length_c   1.000
_cell.angle_alpha   90.00
_cell.angle_beta   90.00
_cell.angle_gamma   90.00
#
_symmetry.space_group_name_H-M   'P 1'
#
loop_
_entity.id
_entity.type
_entity.pdbx_description
1 polymer ?
#
loop_
_entity_poly.entity_id
_entity_poly.type
_entity_poly.pdbx_seq_one_letter_code
_entity_poly.pdbx_strand_id
1 'polypeptide(L)'
;MAPANDVPTDVEKAGQTGAEEHDGGHHLKEAIIDRVAASSAAEKALLWRQDKRIVPLSAAIYFLCYLDRSNIGNAKVLNSSTGDDMQTDTGMSNYQFNIALMIFLIGYFLFEVPSNILLKKLRPSRWLAFLMFSWGAISTGLGGTHNFGQVTGVRFLLGAFEAGLFPGLVYYLTFWYKTNERSVRVAFILASATLAGAFGGAIAYAVGHMNMVRGLPGWRWLFILEGIPSMVSAFFVWFLLPDYPERASWLSESEKDLAAQRLHLEGAKGSAASLTWAETKATLTDWRLYGHYAIYFAVSLPFSSLSLFTPSIVSGLGYSDLQAQLMTVPPWAVAYVCQITVSWLGDHFNARAYACSAAAAVGAVGFLVSALLPAAEYAGRYGCLIVGAAGAFSCIPPMLGWLTSNMWSTASIGLAVALNVSIGAGIGQIPGVWIYKADEAARGYPTGHGVNCAMLFFVSLGALALRYYYALKNRRILRAAEGGPAPRFYPYSAPDITTFKAGDNDYQLSAAMTGKMSLIPPPQSRRPEDSTDETATDDRCNISTFLRVLPPNAALENVTAVPQGGSHGEGAANPAYPVGPEDLPALCAVTVRVASSPSSSFRFGLFLPDPDRTWNRRFLAVGNGGFAGGINWLEMGAGARYGFAALSTDTGHNSTATQLEWALGRPESRTDWGWRAVHGSVELGKRLVEAYYVGIDDNNNTKNNDDDNASEGRVDSNSNNSTSRSVIEYSYFTGCSTGGRQGLKEAQISPGSFDGVLVGAPAWYTSRLNNWATKVAQWNWPADSPGHVPWTALRPLAREVSRRCDGADGVRDGILSAPGRCALDFLADLACGASGASAEDSTTATPQSDSVCLTEAQIETLRRVYGDYVSELTGELIQPGLLPGSEWTMHVVLNYSGASPYAIGYEQYFVLDDPGFGVSDFNDSVVELSARSDPGGATADDYGAVAGAFRESGGKVLMYHGMADALVPTRGSDLYYNRTVEAMGGDLNATRDFFRYFLVPGMQHCGLTDVDAPWAFGGAYQAPVFGNRTHSVPGFEGDPGHDVLMALVDWVERGVPVDSFVATTWRSSAEPSSGVLRQRPVCAYPKVAAWDGVGDVDRADSWSCADGHNTTTPVTGLAAQTMPNPVSSAVGTVCLLFLGGMALLQ
;
A
#
# COMPACT_ATOMS: atom_id res chain seq x y z
N MET A 1 19.76 64.45 37.35
CA MET A 1 21.24 64.47 37.38
C MET A 1 21.74 63.60 36.23
N ALA A 2 22.90 63.92 35.67
CA ALA A 2 23.57 63.15 34.61
C ALA A 2 24.44 62.01 35.23
N PRO A 3 25.16 61.18 34.45
CA PRO A 3 25.13 60.91 32.99
C PRO A 3 24.74 59.41 32.74
N ALA A 4 24.71 58.79 31.55
CA ALA A 4 25.58 58.85 30.36
C ALA A 4 27.05 58.39 30.69
N ASN A 5 27.91 57.90 29.79
CA ASN A 5 27.79 57.55 28.37
C ASN A 5 29.07 56.76 27.95
N ASP A 6 29.36 56.72 26.65
CA ASP A 6 30.71 56.65 26.05
C ASP A 6 31.58 55.38 26.22
N VAL A 7 31.52 54.55 25.18
CA VAL A 7 32.72 53.98 24.54
C VAL A 7 33.65 55.11 24.10
N PRO A 8 34.98 54.96 24.26
CA PRO A 8 35.89 55.69 23.38
C PRO A 8 37.08 54.87 22.84
N THR A 9 37.19 54.84 21.49
CA THR A 9 38.33 55.34 20.67
C THR A 9 39.72 54.66 20.72
N ASP A 10 40.54 54.60 19.65
CA ASP A 10 40.37 54.86 18.18
C ASP A 10 41.69 54.57 17.41
N VAL A 11 41.64 54.66 16.05
CA VAL A 11 42.70 55.22 15.12
C VAL A 11 44.08 54.50 15.04
N GLU A 12 44.84 54.36 13.93
CA GLU A 12 44.78 54.43 12.44
C GLU A 12 46.15 53.85 11.94
N LYS A 13 46.62 53.70 10.68
CA LYS A 13 46.23 53.82 9.24
C LYS A 13 47.29 52.97 8.46
N ALA A 14 47.19 52.53 7.21
CA ALA A 14 46.16 52.53 6.15
C ALA A 14 46.25 51.13 5.45
N GLY A 15 46.01 50.87 4.15
CA GLY A 15 45.70 51.67 2.95
C GLY A 15 45.29 50.75 1.78
N GLN A 16 45.03 51.31 0.59
CA GLN A 16 44.28 50.66 -0.51
C GLN A 16 45.07 49.61 -1.33
N THR A 17 44.39 48.55 -1.81
CA THR A 17 44.41 48.06 -3.22
C THR A 17 43.46 46.87 -3.41
N GLY A 18 42.98 46.68 -4.65
CA GLY A 18 42.39 45.42 -5.13
C GLY A 18 40.88 45.24 -4.90
N ALA A 19 40.22 44.56 -5.83
CA ALA A 19 38.84 44.10 -5.72
C ALA A 19 38.77 42.62 -6.15
N GLU A 20 38.26 41.76 -5.29
CA GLU A 20 37.97 40.35 -5.57
C GLU A 20 36.95 39.85 -4.53
N GLU A 21 35.69 39.69 -4.92
CA GLU A 21 34.60 39.26 -4.03
C GLU A 21 33.57 38.40 -4.80
N HIS A 22 34.01 37.25 -5.33
CA HIS A 22 33.12 36.38 -6.12
C HIS A 22 33.58 34.91 -6.19
N ASP A 23 33.48 34.15 -5.09
CA ASP A 23 33.64 32.68 -5.14
C ASP A 23 32.92 31.90 -4.01
N GLY A 24 32.99 32.37 -2.76
CA GLY A 24 32.59 31.59 -1.56
C GLY A 24 31.13 31.10 -1.44
N GLY A 25 30.24 31.46 -2.38
CA GLY A 25 28.82 31.10 -2.35
C GLY A 25 28.44 29.79 -3.04
N HIS A 26 29.21 29.32 -4.03
CA HIS A 26 28.85 28.12 -4.81
C HIS A 26 29.30 26.83 -4.11
N HIS A 27 30.60 26.74 -3.79
CA HIS A 27 31.18 25.61 -3.07
C HIS A 27 30.52 25.33 -1.72
N LEU A 28 29.95 26.34 -1.04
CA LEU A 28 29.23 26.13 0.21
C LEU A 28 27.92 25.35 0.00
N LYS A 29 27.24 25.51 -1.15
CA LYS A 29 25.99 24.80 -1.45
C LYS A 29 26.25 23.36 -1.86
N GLU A 30 27.20 23.13 -2.77
CA GLU A 30 27.61 21.78 -3.21
C GLU A 30 28.08 20.95 -2.01
N ALA A 31 29.00 21.49 -1.19
CA ALA A 31 29.49 20.81 0.00
C ALA A 31 28.41 20.60 1.10
N ILE A 32 27.28 21.32 1.06
CA ILE A 32 26.12 21.04 1.92
C ILE A 32 25.26 19.91 1.33
N ILE A 33 25.00 19.91 0.02
CA ILE A 33 24.23 18.87 -0.67
C ILE A 33 24.92 17.50 -0.51
N ASP A 34 26.22 17.43 -0.80
CA ASP A 34 27.01 16.20 -0.64
C ASP A 34 27.05 15.73 0.81
N ARG A 35 27.21 16.64 1.77
CA ARG A 35 27.15 16.30 3.21
C ARG A 35 25.78 15.78 3.62
N VAL A 36 24.68 16.30 3.07
CA VAL A 36 23.32 15.82 3.37
C VAL A 36 23.06 14.45 2.73
N ALA A 37 23.49 14.23 1.49
CA ALA A 37 23.40 12.93 0.82
C ALA A 37 24.22 11.85 1.54
N ALA A 38 25.49 12.14 1.84
CA ALA A 38 26.37 11.24 2.59
C ALA A 38 25.85 10.99 4.03
N SER A 39 25.32 12.00 4.70
CA SER A 39 24.69 11.85 6.03
C SER A 39 23.47 10.93 5.98
N SER A 40 22.60 11.05 4.97
CA SER A 40 21.43 10.18 4.79
C SER A 40 21.81 8.71 4.57
N ALA A 41 22.85 8.45 3.77
CA ALA A 41 23.38 7.10 3.57
C ALA A 41 24.02 6.53 4.85
N ALA A 42 24.84 7.34 5.55
CA ALA A 42 25.48 6.96 6.81
C ALA A 42 24.46 6.72 7.93
N GLU A 43 23.38 7.51 8.01
CA GLU A 43 22.29 7.32 8.98
C GLU A 43 21.56 5.98 8.77
N LYS A 44 21.26 5.62 7.52
CA LYS A 44 20.66 4.30 7.19
C LYS A 44 21.61 3.14 7.52
N ALA A 45 22.90 3.28 7.23
CA ALA A 45 23.90 2.26 7.55
C ALA A 45 24.07 2.07 9.07
N LEU A 46 24.16 3.17 9.82
CA LEU A 46 24.23 3.17 11.28
C LEU A 46 23.00 2.49 11.90
N LEU A 47 21.80 2.82 11.43
CA LEU A 47 20.55 2.18 11.87
C LEU A 47 20.59 0.65 11.71
N TRP A 48 20.99 0.17 10.54
CA TRP A 48 21.05 -1.27 10.26
C TRP A 48 22.06 -2.01 11.15
N ARG A 49 23.16 -1.35 11.54
CA ARG A 49 24.13 -1.87 12.51
C ARG A 49 23.60 -1.85 13.95
N GLN A 50 22.83 -0.83 14.33
CA GLN A 50 22.11 -0.78 15.61
C GLN A 50 21.08 -1.91 15.72
N ASP A 51 20.23 -2.08 14.70
CA ASP A 51 19.14 -3.05 14.67
C ASP A 51 19.62 -4.49 14.82
N LYS A 52 20.59 -4.89 14.00
CA LYS A 52 21.18 -6.24 14.01
C LYS A 52 21.76 -6.67 15.36
N ARG A 53 22.06 -5.72 16.25
CA ARG A 53 22.64 -6.00 17.57
C ARG A 53 21.65 -5.82 18.71
N ILE A 54 20.83 -4.77 18.68
CA ILE A 54 19.98 -4.38 19.81
C ILE A 54 18.64 -5.12 19.81
N VAL A 55 17.99 -5.24 18.65
CA VAL A 55 16.63 -5.81 18.56
C VAL A 55 16.63 -7.32 18.84
N PRO A 56 17.51 -8.16 18.25
CA PRO A 56 17.58 -9.59 18.58
C PRO A 56 17.92 -9.85 20.05
N LEU A 57 18.86 -9.10 20.65
CA LEU A 57 19.18 -9.24 22.08
C LEU A 57 17.98 -8.89 22.95
N SER A 58 17.31 -7.77 22.67
CA SER A 58 16.14 -7.33 23.46
C SER A 58 14.95 -8.29 23.33
N ALA A 59 14.71 -8.84 22.14
CA ALA A 59 13.71 -9.86 21.90
C ALA A 59 14.04 -11.18 22.63
N ALA A 60 15.31 -11.62 22.62
CA ALA A 60 15.75 -12.83 23.32
C ALA A 60 15.65 -12.72 24.85
N ILE A 61 15.95 -11.55 25.44
CA ILE A 61 15.78 -11.33 26.88
C ILE A 61 14.30 -11.38 27.26
N TYR A 62 13.42 -10.76 26.46
CA TYR A 62 11.98 -10.76 26.72
C TYR A 62 11.33 -12.14 26.48
N PHE A 63 11.82 -12.91 25.51
CA PHE A 63 11.42 -14.31 25.28
C PHE A 63 11.64 -15.14 26.54
N LEU A 64 12.87 -15.16 27.08
CA LEU A 64 13.22 -15.94 28.27
C LEU A 64 12.42 -15.50 29.52
N CYS A 65 12.22 -14.20 29.72
CA CYS A 65 11.36 -13.67 30.78
C CYS A 65 9.89 -14.14 30.66
N TYR A 66 9.34 -14.12 29.44
CA TYR A 66 7.95 -14.52 29.22
C TYR A 66 7.73 -16.04 29.31
N LEU A 67 8.77 -16.81 28.96
CA LEU A 67 8.88 -18.24 29.19
C LEU A 67 8.75 -18.54 30.70
N ASP A 68 9.68 -18.01 31.52
CA ASP A 68 9.69 -18.11 32.99
C ASP A 68 8.33 -17.71 33.62
N ARG A 69 7.71 -16.64 33.12
CA ARG A 69 6.42 -16.12 33.62
C ARG A 69 5.25 -17.07 33.42
N SER A 70 5.14 -17.65 32.21
CA SER A 70 3.94 -18.37 31.72
C SER A 70 3.90 -19.84 32.14
N ASN A 71 5.07 -20.45 32.38
CA ASN A 71 5.22 -21.87 32.71
C ASN A 71 4.41 -22.39 33.89
N ILE A 72 3.95 -21.53 34.80
CA ILE A 72 3.01 -21.92 35.87
C ILE A 72 1.65 -22.40 35.36
N GLY A 73 1.21 -21.96 34.17
CA GLY A 73 0.04 -22.51 33.49
C GLY A 73 0.29 -23.93 32.96
N ASN A 74 1.48 -24.17 32.40
CA ASN A 74 1.90 -25.49 31.91
C ASN A 74 2.01 -26.48 33.08
N ALA A 75 2.70 -26.07 34.16
CA ALA A 75 2.97 -26.83 35.38
C ALA A 75 1.70 -27.32 36.12
N LYS A 76 0.56 -26.65 35.94
CA LYS A 76 -0.75 -27.06 36.49
C LYS A 76 -1.41 -28.23 35.74
N VAL A 77 -1.06 -28.43 34.46
CA VAL A 77 -1.65 -29.49 33.62
C VAL A 77 -0.65 -30.63 33.37
N LEU A 78 0.64 -30.35 33.51
CA LEU A 78 1.75 -31.28 33.28
C LEU A 78 1.72 -32.43 34.29
N ASN A 79 1.66 -33.66 33.81
CA ASN A 79 1.57 -34.89 34.62
C ASN A 79 0.34 -34.95 35.56
N SER A 80 -0.71 -34.20 35.24
CA SER A 80 -2.00 -34.23 35.96
C SER A 80 -2.71 -35.59 35.85
N SER A 81 -2.39 -36.43 34.86
CA SER A 81 -2.97 -37.78 34.76
C SER A 81 -2.43 -38.75 35.80
N THR A 82 -1.22 -38.51 36.33
CA THR A 82 -0.61 -39.32 37.41
C THR A 82 -0.76 -38.68 38.80
N GLY A 83 -1.27 -37.44 38.87
CA GLY A 83 -1.35 -36.66 40.11
C GLY A 83 -0.04 -35.95 40.49
N ASP A 84 0.94 -35.93 39.58
CA ASP A 84 2.25 -35.33 39.78
C ASP A 84 2.29 -33.84 39.35
N ASP A 85 1.15 -33.20 39.12
CA ASP A 85 1.09 -31.79 38.73
C ASP A 85 1.40 -30.83 39.89
N MET A 86 1.77 -29.59 39.56
CA MET A 86 2.17 -28.58 40.55
C MET A 86 1.06 -28.27 41.57
N GLN A 87 -0.21 -28.28 41.16
CA GLN A 87 -1.31 -27.92 42.04
C GLN A 87 -1.62 -29.06 43.02
N THR A 88 -1.55 -30.31 42.58
CA THR A 88 -1.71 -31.52 43.42
C THR A 88 -0.53 -31.72 44.36
N ASP A 89 0.71 -31.70 43.86
CA ASP A 89 1.96 -31.90 44.65
C ASP A 89 2.14 -30.84 45.77
N THR A 90 1.68 -29.61 45.53
CA THR A 90 1.73 -28.53 46.55
C THR A 90 0.45 -28.36 47.36
N GLY A 91 -0.56 -29.23 47.17
CA GLY A 91 -1.83 -29.21 47.92
C GLY A 91 -2.66 -27.94 47.75
N MET A 92 -2.58 -27.28 46.59
CA MET A 92 -3.26 -26.00 46.36
C MET A 92 -4.70 -26.18 45.85
N SER A 93 -5.66 -25.53 46.52
CA SER A 93 -6.99 -25.31 45.92
C SER A 93 -6.90 -24.37 44.71
N ASN A 94 -7.88 -24.44 43.80
CA ASN A 94 -7.96 -23.52 42.65
C ASN A 94 -7.97 -22.03 43.08
N TYR A 95 -8.57 -21.73 44.24
CA TYR A 95 -8.58 -20.38 44.82
C TYR A 95 -7.17 -19.92 45.25
N GLN A 96 -6.40 -20.81 45.90
CA GLN A 96 -5.00 -20.56 46.27
C GLN A 96 -4.09 -20.42 45.05
N PHE A 97 -4.28 -21.26 44.02
CA PHE A 97 -3.55 -21.14 42.76
C PHE A 97 -3.76 -19.76 42.10
N ASN A 98 -5.01 -19.29 42.03
CA ASN A 98 -5.33 -17.97 41.48
C ASN A 98 -4.74 -16.83 42.34
N ILE A 99 -4.64 -16.97 43.67
CA ILE A 99 -3.91 -16.00 44.51
C ILE A 99 -2.41 -15.99 44.17
N ALA A 100 -1.78 -17.15 43.97
CA ALA A 100 -0.36 -17.26 43.61
C ALA A 100 -0.05 -16.72 42.19
N LEU A 101 -1.03 -16.75 41.29
CA LEU A 101 -0.96 -16.03 40.01
C LEU A 101 -1.12 -14.52 40.19
N MET A 102 -2.08 -14.07 40.99
CA MET A 102 -2.35 -12.65 41.25
C MET A 102 -1.22 -11.93 41.98
N ILE A 103 -0.58 -12.57 42.96
CA ILE A 103 0.45 -11.93 43.80
C ILE A 103 1.70 -11.54 43.00
N PHE A 104 2.00 -12.27 41.92
CA PHE A 104 3.04 -11.93 40.96
C PHE A 104 2.77 -10.56 40.31
N LEU A 105 1.52 -10.31 39.90
CA LEU A 105 1.10 -9.06 39.26
C LEU A 105 1.12 -7.88 40.24
N ILE A 106 0.84 -8.13 41.52
CA ILE A 106 1.00 -7.14 42.59
C ILE A 106 2.49 -6.81 42.81
N GLY A 107 3.38 -7.81 42.81
CA GLY A 107 4.83 -7.59 42.82
C GLY A 107 5.31 -6.80 41.60
N TYR A 108 4.82 -7.16 40.41
CA TYR A 108 5.13 -6.47 39.15
C TYR A 108 4.74 -4.99 39.22
N PHE A 109 3.49 -4.68 39.57
CA PHE A 109 2.98 -3.31 39.72
C PHE A 109 3.79 -2.47 40.73
N LEU A 110 4.12 -3.02 41.90
CA LEU A 110 4.80 -2.27 42.96
C LEU A 110 6.26 -1.93 42.63
N PHE A 111 6.94 -2.78 41.87
CA PHE A 111 8.38 -2.63 41.61
C PHE A 111 8.71 -2.11 40.20
N GLU A 112 7.75 -2.01 39.29
CA GLU A 112 7.96 -1.53 37.91
C GLU A 112 8.55 -0.11 37.89
N VAL A 113 7.85 0.87 38.47
CA VAL A 113 8.32 2.26 38.48
C VAL A 113 9.64 2.43 39.25
N PRO A 114 9.85 1.86 40.46
CA PRO A 114 11.15 1.86 41.13
C PRO A 114 12.28 1.26 40.29
N SER A 115 12.06 0.14 39.60
CA SER A 115 13.09 -0.55 38.81
C SER A 115 13.49 0.24 37.56
N ASN A 116 12.56 0.92 36.91
CA ASN A 116 12.86 1.83 35.80
C ASN A 116 13.64 3.08 36.24
N ILE A 117 13.41 3.58 37.46
CA ILE A 117 14.23 4.67 38.04
C ILE A 117 15.67 4.19 38.29
N LEU A 118 15.85 2.93 38.71
CA LEU A 118 17.18 2.33 38.87
C LEU A 118 17.89 2.10 37.52
N LEU A 119 17.16 1.75 36.46
CA LEU A 119 17.70 1.62 35.11
C LEU A 119 18.39 2.90 34.58
N LYS A 120 17.91 4.10 34.94
CA LYS A 120 18.60 5.37 34.59
C LYS A 120 19.82 5.65 35.49
N LYS A 121 19.79 5.24 36.77
CA LYS A 121 20.89 5.48 37.73
C LYS A 121 22.05 4.50 37.57
N LEU A 122 21.76 3.30 37.05
CA LEU A 122 22.72 2.24 36.80
C LEU A 122 23.03 2.14 35.30
N ARG A 123 23.84 1.16 34.91
CA ARG A 123 24.14 0.87 33.50
C ARG A 123 23.09 -0.11 32.95
N PRO A 124 22.50 0.13 31.77
CA PRO A 124 21.47 -0.75 31.21
C PRO A 124 21.88 -2.23 31.11
N SER A 125 23.10 -2.50 30.63
CA SER A 125 23.69 -3.85 30.60
C SER A 125 23.61 -4.55 31.96
N ARG A 126 24.10 -3.87 33.00
CA ARG A 126 24.23 -4.41 34.36
C ARG A 126 22.90 -4.55 35.08
N TRP A 127 21.98 -3.59 34.90
CA TRP A 127 20.67 -3.67 35.55
C TRP A 127 19.80 -4.76 34.93
N LEU A 128 19.71 -4.80 33.59
CA LEU A 128 18.91 -5.82 32.91
C LEU A 128 19.50 -7.23 33.11
N ALA A 129 20.84 -7.38 33.11
CA ALA A 129 21.48 -8.63 33.49
C ALA A 129 21.26 -9.02 34.96
N PHE A 130 21.29 -8.06 35.90
CA PHE A 130 20.98 -8.34 37.31
C PHE A 130 19.54 -8.82 37.51
N LEU A 131 18.56 -8.17 36.86
CA LEU A 131 17.18 -8.65 36.86
C LEU A 131 17.09 -10.04 36.23
N MET A 132 17.76 -10.27 35.09
CA MET A 132 17.73 -11.55 34.36
C MET A 132 18.29 -12.72 35.16
N PHE A 133 19.41 -12.51 35.87
CA PHE A 133 19.96 -13.50 36.78
C PHE A 133 19.01 -13.75 37.97
N SER A 134 18.39 -12.68 38.50
CA SER A 134 17.49 -12.76 39.65
C SER A 134 16.20 -13.51 39.32
N TRP A 135 15.50 -13.18 38.22
CA TRP A 135 14.27 -13.89 37.86
C TRP A 135 14.54 -15.34 37.45
N GLY A 136 15.63 -15.62 36.73
CA GLY A 136 16.02 -17.00 36.40
C GLY A 136 16.29 -17.84 37.64
N ALA A 137 17.02 -17.30 38.62
CA ALA A 137 17.28 -17.98 39.90
C ALA A 137 16.01 -18.19 40.75
N ILE A 138 15.09 -17.22 40.74
CA ILE A 138 13.81 -17.32 41.46
C ILE A 138 12.85 -18.30 40.76
N SER A 139 12.86 -18.33 39.42
CA SER A 139 12.14 -19.31 38.60
C SER A 139 12.64 -20.72 38.90
N THR A 140 13.96 -20.98 38.81
CA THR A 140 14.57 -22.25 39.24
C THR A 140 14.21 -22.61 40.69
N GLY A 141 14.14 -21.62 41.59
CA GLY A 141 13.71 -21.79 42.97
C GLY A 141 12.23 -22.20 43.15
N LEU A 142 11.35 -21.92 42.18
CA LEU A 142 9.94 -22.31 42.22
C LEU A 142 9.77 -23.83 42.19
N GLY A 143 10.63 -24.55 41.46
CA GLY A 143 10.72 -26.01 41.49
C GLY A 143 11.11 -26.61 42.84
N GLY A 144 11.59 -25.79 43.79
CA GLY A 144 11.88 -26.16 45.18
C GLY A 144 10.74 -25.92 46.18
N THR A 145 9.53 -25.56 45.71
CA THR A 145 8.39 -25.25 46.59
C THR A 145 7.50 -26.46 46.88
N HIS A 146 6.82 -26.48 48.03
CA HIS A 146 6.04 -27.62 48.53
C HIS A 146 4.66 -27.23 49.07
N ASN A 147 4.28 -25.95 49.06
CA ASN A 147 2.98 -25.48 49.52
C ASN A 147 2.62 -24.09 48.98
N PHE A 148 1.33 -23.76 49.05
CA PHE A 148 0.77 -22.45 48.71
C PHE A 148 1.59 -21.24 49.18
N GLY A 149 2.06 -21.23 50.43
CA GLY A 149 2.78 -20.09 51.00
C GLY A 149 4.15 -19.87 50.34
N GLN A 150 4.88 -20.95 50.09
CA GLN A 150 6.15 -20.91 49.37
C GLN A 150 5.97 -20.49 47.91
N VAL A 151 5.00 -21.09 47.20
CA VAL A 151 4.67 -20.72 45.80
C VAL A 151 4.32 -19.24 45.71
N THR A 152 3.44 -18.75 46.60
CA THR A 152 3.00 -17.34 46.65
C THR A 152 4.16 -16.38 46.93
N GLY A 153 5.04 -16.72 47.88
CA GLY A 153 6.22 -15.92 48.20
C GLY A 153 7.22 -15.83 47.05
N VAL A 154 7.52 -16.97 46.40
CA VAL A 154 8.41 -17.02 45.22
C VAL A 154 7.79 -16.26 44.04
N ARG A 155 6.48 -16.38 43.79
CA ARG A 155 5.78 -15.64 42.74
C ARG A 155 5.76 -14.12 42.97
N PHE A 156 5.63 -13.65 44.21
CA PHE A 156 5.76 -12.22 44.52
C PHE A 156 7.17 -11.68 44.20
N LEU A 157 8.21 -12.42 44.60
CA LEU A 157 9.60 -12.05 44.30
C LEU A 157 9.87 -12.07 42.79
N LEU A 158 9.41 -13.10 42.08
CA LEU A 158 9.55 -13.22 40.63
C LEU A 158 8.93 -11.99 39.92
N GLY A 159 7.70 -11.62 40.31
CA GLY A 159 7.04 -10.42 39.82
C GLY A 159 7.84 -9.15 40.08
N ALA A 160 8.42 -9.00 41.27
CA ALA A 160 9.22 -7.84 41.65
C ALA A 160 10.53 -7.69 40.82
N PHE A 161 11.17 -8.79 40.44
CA PHE A 161 12.39 -8.78 39.61
C PHE A 161 12.11 -8.72 38.10
N GLU A 162 11.03 -9.32 37.61
CA GLU A 162 10.58 -9.14 36.22
C GLU A 162 10.06 -7.72 35.93
N ALA A 163 9.55 -7.02 36.94
CA ALA A 163 8.91 -5.69 36.85
C ALA A 163 9.69 -4.66 36.02
N GLY A 164 11.02 -4.68 36.13
CA GLY A 164 11.89 -3.73 35.43
C GLY A 164 12.14 -4.03 33.97
N LEU A 165 11.81 -5.21 33.45
CA LEU A 165 12.30 -5.64 32.15
C LEU A 165 11.61 -4.93 30.99
N PHE A 166 10.31 -5.18 30.76
CA PHE A 166 9.64 -4.75 29.53
C PHE A 166 9.62 -3.22 29.34
N PRO A 167 9.09 -2.43 30.29
CA PRO A 167 9.18 -0.97 30.21
C PRO A 167 10.64 -0.49 30.21
N GLY A 168 11.56 -1.24 30.84
CA GLY A 168 12.99 -0.97 30.81
C GLY A 168 13.61 -1.11 29.42
N LEU A 169 13.23 -2.14 28.65
CA LEU A 169 13.63 -2.30 27.25
C LEU A 169 13.05 -1.19 26.37
N VAL A 170 11.78 -0.82 26.56
CA VAL A 170 11.16 0.29 25.81
C VAL A 170 11.85 1.62 26.14
N TYR A 171 12.23 1.86 27.40
CA TYR A 171 13.00 3.04 27.80
C TYR A 171 14.44 3.00 27.26
N TYR A 172 15.10 1.83 27.29
CA TYR A 172 16.45 1.62 26.76
C TYR A 172 16.55 1.91 25.25
N LEU A 173 15.54 1.56 24.45
CA LEU A 173 15.47 1.95 23.03
C LEU A 173 15.52 3.47 22.81
N THR A 174 15.11 4.29 23.79
CA THR A 174 15.17 5.77 23.69
C THR A 174 16.58 6.34 23.81
N PHE A 175 17.57 5.52 24.17
CA PHE A 175 19.00 5.87 24.15
C PHE A 175 19.66 5.62 22.78
N TRP A 176 18.98 4.92 21.86
CA TRP A 176 19.58 4.43 20.60
C TRP A 176 18.84 4.88 19.34
N TYR A 177 17.54 5.18 19.42
CA TYR A 177 16.66 5.41 18.27
C TYR A 177 15.78 6.67 18.40
N LYS A 178 15.58 7.38 17.29
CA LYS A 178 14.70 8.56 17.17
C LYS A 178 13.22 8.17 17.36
N THR A 179 12.32 9.15 17.43
CA THR A 179 10.92 8.92 17.83
C THR A 179 10.14 8.14 16.78
N ASN A 180 10.36 8.43 15.50
CA ASN A 180 9.80 7.70 14.36
C ASN A 180 10.38 6.28 14.17
N GLU A 181 11.53 5.98 14.76
CA GLU A 181 12.21 4.68 14.61
C GLU A 181 11.75 3.62 15.62
N ARG A 182 11.21 4.02 16.78
CA ARG A 182 11.01 3.11 17.91
C ARG A 182 9.85 2.11 17.77
N SER A 183 8.80 2.43 17.02
CA SER A 183 7.53 1.65 16.95
C SER A 183 7.75 0.18 16.55
N VAL A 184 8.24 -0.06 15.33
CA VAL A 184 8.52 -1.41 14.77
C VAL A 184 9.46 -2.23 15.67
N ARG A 185 10.43 -1.57 16.32
CA ARG A 185 11.43 -2.22 17.20
C ARG A 185 10.80 -2.72 18.50
N VAL A 186 9.84 -1.98 19.06
CA VAL A 186 9.02 -2.43 20.19
C VAL A 186 8.09 -3.59 19.79
N ALA A 187 7.56 -3.59 18.56
CA ALA A 187 6.73 -4.68 18.06
C ALA A 187 7.49 -6.02 17.95
N PHE A 188 8.72 -6.00 17.43
CA PHE A 188 9.58 -7.21 17.39
C PHE A 188 9.94 -7.74 18.78
N ILE A 189 10.14 -6.86 19.77
CA ILE A 189 10.33 -7.29 21.17
C ILE A 189 9.04 -7.93 21.69
N LEU A 190 7.89 -7.26 21.56
CA LEU A 190 6.61 -7.79 22.04
C LEU A 190 6.20 -9.12 21.39
N ALA A 191 6.57 -9.36 20.13
CA ALA A 191 6.30 -10.63 19.46
C ALA A 191 7.03 -11.81 20.12
N SER A 192 8.16 -11.59 20.80
CA SER A 192 8.87 -12.69 21.44
C SER A 192 8.14 -13.30 22.64
N ALA A 193 7.09 -12.66 23.17
CA ALA A 193 6.18 -13.23 24.17
C ALA A 193 5.24 -14.31 23.58
N THR A 194 4.67 -14.10 22.40
CA THR A 194 3.87 -15.13 21.71
C THR A 194 4.75 -16.28 21.25
N LEU A 195 5.98 -15.99 20.79
CA LEU A 195 6.99 -17.01 20.52
C LEU A 195 7.34 -17.82 21.78
N ALA A 196 7.48 -17.17 22.94
CA ALA A 196 7.73 -17.85 24.21
C ALA A 196 6.57 -18.76 24.63
N GLY A 197 5.31 -18.35 24.43
CA GLY A 197 4.14 -19.22 24.64
C GLY A 197 4.20 -20.50 23.80
N ALA A 198 4.60 -20.39 22.53
CA ALA A 198 4.77 -21.54 21.64
C ALA A 198 5.90 -22.47 22.09
N PHE A 199 7.05 -21.92 22.51
CA PHE A 199 8.17 -22.72 22.99
C PHE A 199 7.91 -23.35 24.36
N GLY A 200 7.27 -22.65 25.30
CA GLY A 200 6.94 -23.17 26.62
C GLY A 200 6.03 -24.40 26.57
N GLY A 201 5.04 -24.42 25.67
CA GLY A 201 4.21 -25.61 25.43
C GLY A 201 5.00 -26.82 24.89
N ALA A 202 5.94 -26.57 23.98
CA ALA A 202 6.82 -27.61 23.42
C ALA A 202 7.86 -28.13 24.44
N ILE A 203 8.42 -27.24 25.27
CA ILE A 203 9.33 -27.61 26.35
C ILE A 203 8.56 -28.38 27.43
N ALA A 204 7.36 -27.94 27.82
CA ALA A 204 6.51 -28.69 28.75
C ALA A 204 6.16 -30.09 28.25
N TYR A 205 5.84 -30.25 26.96
CA TYR A 205 5.66 -31.58 26.36
C TYR A 205 6.91 -32.47 26.51
N ALA A 206 8.10 -31.94 26.21
CA ALA A 206 9.36 -32.69 26.35
C ALA A 206 9.68 -33.01 27.81
N VAL A 207 9.59 -32.04 28.72
CA VAL A 207 9.93 -32.17 30.14
C VAL A 207 8.92 -33.05 30.89
N GLY A 208 7.67 -33.15 30.44
CA GLY A 208 6.69 -34.09 31.01
C GLY A 208 7.06 -35.57 30.83
N HIS A 209 7.97 -35.89 29.91
CA HIS A 209 8.57 -37.23 29.80
C HIS A 209 9.70 -37.46 30.84
N MET A 210 10.15 -36.41 31.55
CA MET A 210 11.08 -36.49 32.68
C MET A 210 10.36 -36.63 34.03
N ASN A 211 9.06 -36.96 34.04
CA ASN A 211 8.32 -37.13 35.27
C ASN A 211 8.95 -38.21 36.17
N MET A 212 9.09 -37.89 37.46
CA MET A 212 9.76 -38.71 38.48
C MET A 212 11.22 -39.10 38.17
N VAL A 213 11.88 -38.46 37.19
CA VAL A 213 13.33 -38.60 36.99
C VAL A 213 14.05 -38.05 38.23
N ARG A 214 14.87 -38.91 38.84
CA ARG A 214 15.51 -38.70 40.17
C ARG A 214 14.52 -38.43 41.31
N GLY A 215 13.26 -38.85 41.18
CA GLY A 215 12.23 -38.67 42.21
C GLY A 215 11.65 -37.25 42.28
N LEU A 216 11.80 -36.45 41.22
CA LEU A 216 11.18 -35.13 41.11
C LEU A 216 10.07 -35.16 40.04
N PRO A 217 8.83 -34.69 40.33
CA PRO A 217 7.78 -34.57 39.33
C PRO A 217 8.13 -33.57 38.22
N GLY A 218 7.55 -33.78 37.03
CA GLY A 218 7.93 -33.07 35.79
C GLY A 218 7.88 -31.54 35.89
N TRP A 219 6.92 -30.98 36.63
CA TRP A 219 6.78 -29.53 36.81
C TRP A 219 7.99 -28.89 37.53
N ARG A 220 8.71 -29.64 38.37
CA ARG A 220 9.93 -29.13 39.04
C ARG A 220 11.10 -29.07 38.06
N TRP A 221 11.23 -30.06 37.18
CA TRP A 221 12.19 -30.01 36.09
C TRP A 221 11.94 -28.85 35.12
N LEU A 222 10.67 -28.50 34.87
CA LEU A 222 10.28 -27.39 34.00
C LEU A 222 10.93 -26.06 34.43
N PHE A 223 10.67 -25.63 35.66
CA PHE A 223 11.23 -24.40 36.22
C PHE A 223 12.76 -24.40 36.35
N ILE A 224 13.37 -25.58 36.58
CA ILE A 224 14.83 -25.71 36.65
C ILE A 224 15.45 -25.56 35.25
N LEU A 225 14.90 -26.23 34.23
CA LEU A 225 15.44 -26.26 32.88
C LEU A 225 15.24 -24.94 32.12
N GLU A 226 14.27 -24.12 32.51
CA GLU A 226 13.95 -22.85 31.84
C GLU A 226 14.53 -21.63 32.57
N GLY A 227 14.62 -21.64 33.90
CA GLY A 227 15.31 -20.59 34.67
C GLY A 227 16.83 -20.59 34.51
N ILE A 228 17.48 -21.74 34.27
CA ILE A 228 18.93 -21.83 34.03
C ILE A 228 19.35 -21.07 32.75
N PRO A 229 18.69 -21.22 31.58
CA PRO A 229 18.90 -20.38 30.40
C PRO A 229 18.81 -18.88 30.67
N SER A 230 17.87 -18.41 31.51
CA SER A 230 17.81 -17.01 31.97
C SER A 230 19.08 -16.62 32.74
N MET A 231 19.53 -17.43 33.70
CA MET A 231 20.75 -17.16 34.48
C MET A 231 22.03 -17.16 33.62
N VAL A 232 22.14 -18.05 32.62
CA VAL A 232 23.27 -18.10 31.68
C VAL A 232 23.22 -16.91 30.72
N SER A 233 22.05 -16.56 30.20
CA SER A 233 21.88 -15.42 29.31
C SER A 233 22.17 -14.09 30.00
N ALA A 234 21.91 -13.96 31.31
CA ALA A 234 22.28 -12.80 32.09
C ALA A 234 23.79 -12.46 32.01
N PHE A 235 24.66 -13.48 32.02
CA PHE A 235 26.10 -13.30 31.83
C PHE A 235 26.39 -12.70 30.45
N PHE A 236 25.76 -13.20 29.38
CA PHE A 236 25.92 -12.65 28.03
C PHE A 236 25.37 -11.22 27.93
N VAL A 237 24.21 -10.91 28.52
CA VAL A 237 23.63 -9.54 28.53
C VAL A 237 24.58 -8.54 29.21
N TRP A 238 25.25 -8.93 30.30
CA TRP A 238 26.18 -8.08 31.04
C TRP A 238 27.36 -7.58 30.18
N PHE A 239 27.77 -8.33 29.14
CA PHE A 239 28.88 -7.97 28.25
C PHE A 239 28.46 -7.57 26.83
N LEU A 240 27.34 -8.09 26.32
CA LEU A 240 26.93 -7.92 24.91
C LEU A 240 25.89 -6.82 24.69
N LEU A 241 25.06 -6.49 25.69
CA LEU A 241 24.08 -5.41 25.57
C LEU A 241 24.79 -4.05 25.73
N PRO A 242 24.81 -3.18 24.71
CA PRO A 242 25.58 -1.94 24.79
C PRO A 242 24.85 -0.88 25.63
N ASP A 243 25.56 -0.22 26.57
CA ASP A 243 24.95 0.74 27.50
C ASP A 243 24.33 1.96 26.78
N TYR A 244 25.17 2.73 26.07
CA TYR A 244 24.81 3.98 25.39
C TYR A 244 25.68 4.17 24.12
N PRO A 245 25.24 4.93 23.09
CA PRO A 245 25.99 5.12 21.85
C PRO A 245 27.40 5.67 22.04
N GLU A 246 27.58 6.67 22.92
CA GLU A 246 28.85 7.36 23.17
C GLU A 246 29.91 6.44 23.81
N ARG A 247 29.50 5.23 24.26
CA ARG A 247 30.36 4.21 24.87
C ARG A 247 30.38 2.90 24.07
N ALA A 248 29.83 2.89 22.86
CA ALA A 248 29.77 1.71 22.01
C ALA A 248 31.15 1.38 21.41
N SER A 249 31.82 0.34 21.91
CA SER A 249 33.13 -0.11 21.39
C SER A 249 33.10 -0.69 19.97
N TRP A 250 31.91 -0.83 19.37
CA TRP A 250 31.68 -1.41 18.05
C TRP A 250 31.23 -0.39 16.99
N LEU A 251 31.05 0.87 17.37
CA LEU A 251 30.89 2.01 16.47
C LEU A 251 32.25 2.72 16.30
N SER A 252 32.56 3.20 15.10
CA SER A 252 33.66 4.16 14.92
C SER A 252 33.37 5.48 15.65
N GLU A 253 34.38 6.31 15.91
CA GLU A 253 34.12 7.65 16.48
C GLU A 253 33.16 8.46 15.60
N SER A 254 33.29 8.39 14.27
CA SER A 254 32.36 9.04 13.32
C SER A 254 30.92 8.50 13.40
N GLU A 255 30.73 7.20 13.66
CA GLU A 255 29.40 6.63 13.89
C GLU A 255 28.82 7.01 15.26
N LYS A 256 29.65 7.17 16.29
CA LYS A 256 29.22 7.68 17.61
C LYS A 256 28.81 9.14 17.54
N ASP A 257 29.59 9.97 16.86
CA ASP A 257 29.27 11.38 16.63
C ASP A 257 27.96 11.52 15.85
N LEU A 258 27.77 10.73 14.78
CA LEU A 258 26.52 10.68 14.04
C LEU A 258 25.35 10.20 14.93
N ALA A 259 25.54 9.17 15.75
CA ALA A 259 24.50 8.72 16.69
C ALA A 259 24.14 9.81 17.72
N ALA A 260 25.13 10.49 18.29
CA ALA A 260 24.95 11.59 19.25
C ALA A 260 24.30 12.83 18.61
N GLN A 261 24.60 13.11 17.34
CA GLN A 261 23.99 14.19 16.55
C GLN A 261 22.52 13.87 16.21
N ARG A 262 22.22 12.66 15.71
CA ARG A 262 20.85 12.17 15.44
C ARG A 262 19.96 12.23 16.69
N LEU A 263 20.53 11.87 17.84
CA LEU A 263 19.85 11.89 19.14
C LEU A 263 19.93 13.24 19.86
N HIS A 264 20.53 14.28 19.26
CA HIS A 264 20.76 15.54 19.94
C HIS A 264 19.47 16.28 20.30
N LEU A 265 18.45 16.21 19.43
CA LEU A 265 17.18 16.92 19.59
C LEU A 265 16.07 16.04 20.19
N GLU A 266 16.07 14.73 19.89
CA GLU A 266 14.97 13.81 20.28
C GLU A 266 15.34 12.77 21.35
N GLY A 267 16.63 12.45 21.52
CA GLY A 267 17.07 11.29 22.29
C GLY A 267 17.17 11.51 23.81
N ALA A 268 16.96 10.45 24.59
CA ALA A 268 17.11 10.49 26.04
C ALA A 268 18.59 10.35 26.46
N LYS A 269 19.36 11.44 26.34
CA LYS A 269 20.80 11.47 26.69
C LYS A 269 21.02 11.01 28.14
N GLY A 270 22.09 10.26 28.40
CA GLY A 270 22.44 9.83 29.78
C GLY A 270 22.70 11.00 30.74
N SER A 271 23.07 12.17 30.21
CA SER A 271 23.26 13.44 30.92
C SER A 271 22.02 14.35 30.92
N ALA A 272 20.92 13.98 30.26
CA ALA A 272 19.71 14.82 30.21
C ALA A 272 19.06 14.95 31.59
N ALA A 273 18.55 16.15 31.87
CA ALA A 273 17.88 16.52 33.12
C ALA A 273 16.77 15.53 33.51
N SER A 274 16.52 15.42 34.81
CA SER A 274 15.36 14.70 35.33
C SER A 274 14.07 15.44 34.95
N LEU A 275 13.04 14.69 34.57
CA LEU A 275 11.67 15.18 34.30
C LEU A 275 11.26 16.18 35.39
N THR A 276 10.87 17.40 35.00
CA THR A 276 10.49 18.43 35.96
C THR A 276 9.15 18.11 36.60
N TRP A 277 8.88 18.64 37.80
CA TRP A 277 7.56 18.46 38.43
C TRP A 277 6.42 19.11 37.61
N ALA A 278 6.71 20.15 36.82
CA ALA A 278 5.75 20.75 35.89
C ALA A 278 5.35 19.78 34.76
N GLU A 279 6.32 19.18 34.07
CA GLU A 279 6.07 18.17 33.03
C GLU A 279 5.42 16.91 33.60
N THR A 280 5.87 16.48 34.78
CA THR A 280 5.29 15.35 35.53
C THR A 280 3.81 15.61 35.80
N LYS A 281 3.47 16.76 36.39
CA LYS A 281 2.09 17.14 36.69
C LYS A 281 1.26 17.26 35.41
N ALA A 282 1.77 17.92 34.37
CA ALA A 282 1.07 18.06 33.09
C ALA A 282 0.70 16.69 32.50
N THR A 283 1.65 15.76 32.47
CA THR A 283 1.45 14.37 32.01
C THR A 283 0.42 13.63 32.87
N LEU A 284 0.53 13.72 34.20
CA LEU A 284 -0.42 13.11 35.13
C LEU A 284 -1.84 13.71 35.06
N THR A 285 -2.00 14.93 34.54
CA THR A 285 -3.32 15.57 34.38
C THR A 285 -3.94 15.43 32.99
N ASP A 286 -3.25 14.84 32.01
CA ASP A 286 -3.79 14.66 30.67
C ASP A 286 -4.74 13.45 30.61
N TRP A 287 -6.04 13.71 30.72
CA TRP A 287 -7.10 12.69 30.71
C TRP A 287 -7.03 11.75 29.49
N ARG A 288 -6.47 12.20 28.36
CA ARG A 288 -6.34 11.39 27.14
C ARG A 288 -5.47 10.15 27.36
N LEU A 289 -4.47 10.27 28.25
CA LEU A 289 -3.60 9.15 28.62
C LEU A 289 -4.38 8.11 29.43
N TYR A 290 -5.34 8.52 30.26
CA TYR A 290 -6.25 7.61 30.95
C TYR A 290 -7.16 6.85 29.99
N GLY A 291 -7.48 7.43 28.82
CA GLY A 291 -8.10 6.70 27.70
C GLY A 291 -7.22 5.55 27.22
N HIS A 292 -5.94 5.81 26.90
CA HIS A 292 -4.98 4.76 26.56
C HIS A 292 -4.75 3.75 27.70
N TYR A 293 -4.71 4.21 28.96
CA TYR A 293 -4.55 3.34 30.13
C TYR A 293 -5.76 2.39 30.30
N ALA A 294 -6.99 2.85 30.04
CA ALA A 294 -8.19 2.01 30.09
C ALA A 294 -8.21 0.95 28.97
N ILE A 295 -7.81 1.31 27.75
CA ILE A 295 -7.69 0.37 26.63
C ILE A 295 -6.58 -0.67 26.93
N TYR A 296 -5.43 -0.23 27.44
CA TYR A 296 -4.32 -1.13 27.78
C TYR A 296 -4.63 -2.02 29.00
N PHE A 297 -5.42 -1.53 29.95
CA PHE A 297 -6.00 -2.34 31.04
C PHE A 297 -6.91 -3.44 30.49
N ALA A 298 -7.82 -3.09 29.58
CA ALA A 298 -8.78 -4.05 29.01
C ALA A 298 -8.10 -5.13 28.15
N VAL A 299 -7.05 -4.82 27.36
CA VAL A 299 -6.31 -5.84 26.60
C VAL A 299 -5.40 -6.71 27.48
N SER A 300 -4.97 -6.20 28.64
CA SER A 300 -4.12 -6.97 29.56
C SER A 300 -4.87 -8.17 30.16
N LEU A 301 -6.21 -8.14 30.15
CA LEU A 301 -7.10 -9.14 30.71
C LEU A 301 -7.18 -10.44 29.86
N PRO A 302 -7.39 -10.41 28.53
CA PRO A 302 -7.18 -11.56 27.65
C PRO A 302 -5.70 -11.97 27.55
N PHE A 303 -4.75 -11.02 27.64
CA PHE A 303 -3.32 -11.31 27.63
C PHE A 303 -2.90 -12.21 28.81
N SER A 304 -3.25 -11.87 30.05
CA SER A 304 -2.90 -12.70 31.21
C SER A 304 -3.70 -13.99 31.27
N SER A 305 -5.00 -13.95 30.92
CA SER A 305 -5.85 -15.14 31.00
C SER A 305 -5.47 -16.20 29.96
N LEU A 306 -5.11 -15.83 28.73
CA LEU A 306 -4.53 -16.77 27.77
C LEU A 306 -3.17 -17.30 28.26
N SER A 307 -2.22 -16.42 28.58
CA SER A 307 -0.85 -16.84 28.93
C SER A 307 -0.74 -17.70 30.19
N LEU A 308 -1.73 -17.66 31.09
CA LEU A 308 -1.74 -18.45 32.32
C LEU A 308 -2.71 -19.64 32.30
N PHE A 309 -3.73 -19.63 31.41
CA PHE A 309 -4.76 -20.69 31.39
C PHE A 309 -4.90 -21.41 30.05
N THR A 310 -4.22 -21.03 28.96
CA THR A 310 -4.27 -21.76 27.67
C THR A 310 -4.07 -23.28 27.82
N PRO A 311 -3.11 -23.81 28.62
CA PRO A 311 -3.01 -25.26 28.86
C PRO A 311 -4.26 -25.87 29.52
N SER A 312 -4.88 -25.16 30.47
CA SER A 312 -6.13 -25.58 31.12
C SER A 312 -7.33 -25.49 30.19
N ILE A 313 -7.40 -24.45 29.35
CA ILE A 313 -8.43 -24.28 28.31
C ILE A 313 -8.34 -25.43 27.31
N VAL A 314 -7.15 -25.68 26.76
CA VAL A 314 -6.87 -26.78 25.83
C VAL A 314 -7.15 -28.15 26.49
N SER A 315 -6.88 -28.31 27.78
CA SER A 315 -7.26 -29.54 28.49
C SER A 315 -8.78 -29.70 28.63
N GLY A 316 -9.52 -28.60 28.78
CA GLY A 316 -10.98 -28.57 28.67
C GLY A 316 -11.53 -28.87 27.27
N LEU A 317 -10.68 -28.94 26.24
CA LEU A 317 -11.04 -29.31 24.86
C LEU A 317 -10.77 -30.79 24.52
N GLY A 318 -10.70 -31.65 25.53
CA GLY A 318 -10.57 -33.11 25.35
C GLY A 318 -9.15 -33.63 25.16
N TYR A 319 -8.15 -32.74 25.04
CA TYR A 319 -6.75 -33.10 25.14
C TYR A 319 -6.35 -33.28 26.61
N SER A 320 -5.45 -34.22 26.92
CA SER A 320 -5.03 -34.48 28.29
C SER A 320 -3.51 -34.42 28.47
N ASP A 321 -3.08 -34.01 29.66
CA ASP A 321 -1.69 -34.06 30.12
C ASP A 321 -0.70 -33.52 29.07
N LEU A 322 0.27 -34.32 28.62
CA LEU A 322 1.27 -33.96 27.61
C LEU A 322 0.64 -33.49 26.29
N GLN A 323 -0.45 -34.10 25.85
CA GLN A 323 -1.11 -33.69 24.60
C GLN A 323 -1.70 -32.28 24.73
N ALA A 324 -2.20 -31.90 25.90
CA ALA A 324 -2.67 -30.54 26.14
C ALA A 324 -1.53 -29.51 26.06
N GLN A 325 -0.31 -29.85 26.51
CA GLN A 325 0.88 -28.98 26.38
C GLN A 325 1.22 -28.73 24.90
N LEU A 326 1.34 -29.80 24.11
CA LEU A 326 1.68 -29.70 22.68
C LEU A 326 0.60 -28.96 21.88
N MET A 327 -0.67 -29.15 22.23
CA MET A 327 -1.78 -28.42 21.59
C MET A 327 -1.89 -26.95 22.02
N THR A 328 -1.04 -26.43 22.91
CA THR A 328 -0.92 -24.97 23.10
C THR A 328 -0.08 -24.27 22.02
N VAL A 329 0.78 -25.00 21.30
CA VAL A 329 1.76 -24.42 20.37
C VAL A 329 1.12 -23.69 19.17
N PRO A 330 0.09 -24.23 18.47
CA PRO A 330 -0.47 -23.58 17.29
C PRO A 330 -1.15 -22.22 17.53
N PRO A 331 -1.99 -22.01 18.59
CA PRO A 331 -2.52 -20.68 18.92
C PRO A 331 -1.42 -19.62 19.08
N TRP A 332 -0.31 -19.96 19.72
CA TRP A 332 0.81 -19.06 19.95
C TRP A 332 1.64 -18.79 18.69
N ALA A 333 1.87 -19.80 17.86
CA ALA A 333 2.58 -19.66 16.59
C ALA A 333 1.82 -18.78 15.59
N VAL A 334 0.50 -18.94 15.47
CA VAL A 334 -0.34 -18.05 14.63
C VAL A 334 -0.35 -16.64 15.21
N ALA A 335 -0.48 -16.49 16.53
CA ALA A 335 -0.46 -15.18 17.17
C ALA A 335 0.86 -14.43 16.95
N TYR A 336 2.01 -15.11 16.89
CA TYR A 336 3.30 -14.52 16.55
C TYR A 336 3.31 -13.88 15.15
N VAL A 337 2.87 -14.63 14.13
CA VAL A 337 2.81 -14.15 12.74
C VAL A 337 1.83 -12.99 12.61
N CYS A 338 0.59 -13.16 13.09
CA CYS A 338 -0.43 -12.11 13.04
C CYS A 338 0.03 -10.83 13.76
N GLN A 339 0.71 -10.95 14.91
CA GLN A 339 1.17 -9.80 15.68
C GLN A 339 2.23 -8.98 14.94
N ILE A 340 3.14 -9.63 14.21
CA ILE A 340 4.12 -8.93 13.37
C ILE A 340 3.41 -8.28 12.17
N THR A 341 2.55 -9.03 11.45
CA THR A 341 1.86 -8.51 10.25
C THR A 341 0.92 -7.35 10.56
N VAL A 342 0.08 -7.45 11.60
CA VAL A 342 -0.82 -6.36 12.03
C VAL A 342 -0.03 -5.13 12.49
N SER A 343 1.12 -5.32 13.16
CA SER A 343 2.00 -4.21 13.53
C SER A 343 2.62 -3.54 12.31
N TRP A 344 3.09 -4.32 11.34
CA TRP A 344 3.64 -3.79 10.08
C TRP A 344 2.58 -3.06 9.26
N LEU A 345 1.37 -3.61 9.08
CA LEU A 345 0.25 -2.96 8.39
C LEU A 345 -0.14 -1.64 9.10
N GLY A 346 -0.25 -1.67 10.43
CA GLY A 346 -0.57 -0.50 11.25
C GLY A 346 0.49 0.61 11.17
N ASP A 347 1.76 0.25 11.02
CA ASP A 347 2.86 1.20 10.84
C ASP A 347 2.97 1.71 9.39
N HIS A 348 2.80 0.84 8.39
CA HIS A 348 2.90 1.12 6.95
C HIS A 348 1.78 2.05 6.46
N PHE A 349 0.51 1.71 6.74
CA PHE A 349 -0.65 2.57 6.44
C PHE A 349 -0.83 3.71 7.47
N ASN A 350 0.10 3.86 8.42
CA ASN A 350 0.04 4.81 9.55
C ASN A 350 -1.27 4.71 10.38
N ALA A 351 -1.93 3.56 10.30
CA ALA A 351 -3.28 3.27 10.76
C ALA A 351 -3.31 2.54 12.12
N ARG A 352 -2.33 2.77 13.00
CA ARG A 352 -2.11 1.98 14.24
C ARG A 352 -3.33 1.81 15.15
N ALA A 353 -4.16 2.85 15.29
CA ALA A 353 -5.42 2.77 16.06
C ALA A 353 -6.44 1.80 15.43
N TYR A 354 -6.41 1.68 14.11
CA TYR A 354 -7.31 0.85 13.32
C TYR A 354 -6.83 -0.60 13.28
N ALA A 355 -5.52 -0.81 13.10
CA ALA A 355 -4.88 -2.12 13.27
C ALA A 355 -5.15 -2.70 14.68
N CYS A 356 -5.03 -1.87 15.72
CA CYS A 356 -5.44 -2.21 17.09
C CYS A 356 -6.92 -2.61 17.16
N SER A 357 -7.83 -1.76 16.67
CA SER A 357 -9.27 -2.02 16.73
C SER A 357 -9.69 -3.28 15.97
N ALA A 358 -9.20 -3.48 14.75
CA ALA A 358 -9.51 -4.63 13.92
C ALA A 358 -9.04 -5.95 14.56
N ALA A 359 -7.78 -6.01 15.02
CA ALA A 359 -7.26 -7.20 15.70
C ALA A 359 -8.02 -7.51 17.00
N ALA A 360 -8.34 -6.48 17.79
CA ALA A 360 -9.16 -6.65 18.99
C ALA A 360 -10.57 -7.18 18.65
N ALA A 361 -11.23 -6.65 17.63
CA ALA A 361 -12.54 -7.14 17.17
C ALA A 361 -12.47 -8.59 16.65
N VAL A 362 -11.42 -8.97 15.91
CA VAL A 362 -11.19 -10.37 15.49
C VAL A 362 -11.08 -11.30 16.70
N GLY A 363 -10.28 -10.92 17.71
CA GLY A 363 -10.15 -11.70 18.94
C GLY A 363 -11.46 -11.78 19.72
N ALA A 364 -12.20 -10.66 19.81
CA ALA A 364 -13.51 -10.60 20.46
C ALA A 364 -14.52 -11.55 19.82
N VAL A 365 -14.59 -11.60 18.49
CA VAL A 365 -15.43 -12.55 17.75
C VAL A 365 -14.98 -14.00 17.98
N GLY A 366 -13.67 -14.27 18.01
CA GLY A 366 -13.15 -15.59 18.38
C GLY A 366 -13.64 -16.06 19.76
N PHE A 367 -13.53 -15.20 20.77
CA PHE A 367 -14.05 -15.49 22.11
C PHE A 367 -15.58 -15.57 22.16
N LEU A 368 -16.31 -14.75 21.40
CA LEU A 368 -17.77 -14.80 21.31
C LEU A 368 -18.26 -16.14 20.77
N VAL A 369 -17.71 -16.60 19.64
CA VAL A 369 -18.05 -17.90 19.06
C VAL A 369 -17.65 -19.02 20.02
N SER A 370 -16.49 -18.95 20.67
CA SER A 370 -16.09 -19.93 21.70
C SER A 370 -17.04 -19.99 22.90
N ALA A 371 -17.72 -18.90 23.24
CA ALA A 371 -18.71 -18.85 24.32
C ALA A 371 -20.09 -19.41 23.89
N LEU A 372 -20.44 -19.26 22.61
CA LEU A 372 -21.71 -19.70 22.04
C LEU A 372 -21.71 -21.16 21.57
N LEU A 373 -20.55 -21.72 21.20
CA LEU A 373 -20.42 -23.11 20.78
C LEU A 373 -20.75 -24.10 21.92
N PRO A 374 -21.38 -25.26 21.63
CA PRO A 374 -21.58 -26.33 22.61
C PRO A 374 -20.29 -26.73 23.32
N ALA A 375 -20.37 -27.14 24.60
CA ALA A 375 -19.19 -27.51 25.38
C ALA A 375 -18.43 -28.74 24.82
N ALA A 376 -19.09 -29.58 24.02
CA ALA A 376 -18.51 -30.74 23.33
C ALA A 376 -17.92 -30.40 21.94
N GLU A 377 -18.08 -29.17 21.44
CA GLU A 377 -17.61 -28.77 20.11
C GLU A 377 -16.12 -28.40 20.13
N TYR A 378 -15.28 -29.40 20.40
CA TYR A 378 -13.87 -29.22 20.70
C TYR A 378 -13.06 -28.66 19.53
N ALA A 379 -13.36 -29.07 18.29
CA ALA A 379 -12.66 -28.60 17.10
C ALA A 379 -12.97 -27.12 16.83
N GLY A 380 -14.26 -26.74 16.82
CA GLY A 380 -14.67 -25.35 16.67
C GLY A 380 -14.09 -24.43 17.76
N ARG A 381 -14.15 -24.87 19.03
CA ARG A 381 -13.59 -24.12 20.17
C ARG A 381 -12.06 -23.99 20.11
N TYR A 382 -11.35 -25.00 19.59
CA TYR A 382 -9.91 -24.92 19.39
C TYR A 382 -9.54 -23.90 18.29
N GLY A 383 -10.27 -23.89 17.18
CA GLY A 383 -10.13 -22.83 16.16
C GLY A 383 -10.39 -21.43 16.71
N CYS A 384 -11.42 -21.29 17.55
CA CYS A 384 -11.71 -20.03 18.25
C CYS A 384 -10.59 -19.59 19.21
N LEU A 385 -9.86 -20.53 19.85
CA LEU A 385 -8.72 -20.21 20.70
C LEU A 385 -7.54 -19.62 19.89
N ILE A 386 -7.29 -20.16 18.69
CA ILE A 386 -6.28 -19.60 17.76
C ILE A 386 -6.65 -18.17 17.36
N VAL A 387 -7.90 -17.93 16.93
CA VAL A 387 -8.40 -16.60 16.55
C VAL A 387 -8.39 -15.62 17.73
N GLY A 388 -8.78 -16.09 18.92
CA GLY A 388 -8.76 -15.31 20.16
C GLY A 388 -7.35 -14.87 20.56
N ALA A 389 -6.38 -15.79 20.52
CA ALA A 389 -4.98 -15.48 20.81
C ALA A 389 -4.37 -14.53 19.77
N ALA A 390 -4.59 -14.78 18.48
CA ALA A 390 -4.09 -13.92 17.41
C ALA A 390 -4.63 -12.49 17.54
N GLY A 391 -5.94 -12.30 17.72
CA GLY A 391 -6.53 -10.98 17.88
C GLY A 391 -6.09 -10.25 19.15
N ALA A 392 -6.06 -10.94 20.29
CA ALA A 392 -5.73 -10.35 21.59
C ALA A 392 -4.28 -9.85 21.72
N PHE A 393 -3.32 -10.52 21.06
CA PHE A 393 -1.91 -10.13 21.12
C PHE A 393 -1.52 -9.17 20.00
N SER A 394 -2.14 -9.27 18.82
CA SER A 394 -1.81 -8.42 17.65
C SER A 394 -2.17 -6.94 17.82
N CYS A 395 -3.13 -6.61 18.68
CA CYS A 395 -3.53 -5.21 18.93
C CYS A 395 -2.60 -4.44 19.89
N ILE A 396 -1.74 -5.13 20.66
CA ILE A 396 -0.93 -4.52 21.72
C ILE A 396 0.20 -3.63 21.17
N PRO A 397 1.03 -4.05 20.19
CA PRO A 397 2.10 -3.19 19.69
C PRO A 397 1.61 -1.92 18.96
N PRO A 398 0.59 -1.97 18.06
CA PRO A 398 0.04 -0.75 17.44
C PRO A 398 -0.46 0.26 18.47
N MET A 399 -1.08 -0.19 19.58
CA MET A 399 -1.52 0.70 20.66
C MET A 399 -0.35 1.42 21.35
N LEU A 400 0.76 0.75 21.63
CA LEU A 400 1.94 1.38 22.24
C LEU A 400 2.66 2.33 21.25
N GLY A 401 2.72 1.97 19.97
CA GLY A 401 3.16 2.87 18.90
C GLY A 401 2.27 4.13 18.80
N TRP A 402 0.96 3.97 18.95
CA TRP A 402 -0.01 5.06 18.91
C TRP A 402 0.02 5.96 20.15
N LEU A 403 0.23 5.41 21.35
CA LEU A 403 0.44 6.18 22.57
C LEU A 403 1.71 7.05 22.46
N THR A 404 2.83 6.46 22.06
CA THR A 404 4.14 7.13 22.08
C THR A 404 4.22 8.34 21.15
N SER A 405 3.62 8.27 19.94
CA SER A 405 3.58 9.41 19.00
C SER A 405 2.40 10.38 19.22
N ASN A 406 1.65 10.24 20.33
CA ASN A 406 0.71 11.26 20.83
C ASN A 406 1.31 12.17 21.91
N MET A 407 2.56 11.93 22.33
CA MET A 407 3.24 12.67 23.39
C MET A 407 4.14 13.79 22.83
N TRP A 408 4.36 14.82 23.64
CA TRP A 408 4.95 16.10 23.23
C TRP A 408 6.41 16.31 23.66
N SER A 409 6.95 15.48 24.57
CA SER A 409 8.38 15.49 24.93
C SER A 409 8.88 14.09 25.29
N THR A 410 10.15 13.79 24.97
CA THR A 410 10.76 12.47 25.19
C THR A 410 10.77 12.05 26.67
N ALA A 411 10.88 13.02 27.59
CA ALA A 411 10.78 12.76 29.03
C ALA A 411 9.35 12.37 29.43
N SER A 412 8.33 13.01 28.85
CA SER A 412 6.91 12.65 29.07
C SER A 412 6.54 11.30 28.45
N ILE A 413 7.14 10.92 27.32
CA ILE A 413 7.00 9.57 26.72
C ILE A 413 7.36 8.49 27.74
N GLY A 414 8.51 8.61 28.41
CA GLY A 414 8.98 7.62 29.37
C GLY A 414 7.99 7.41 30.53
N LEU A 415 7.44 8.50 31.08
CA LEU A 415 6.44 8.43 32.14
C LEU A 415 5.09 7.86 31.64
N ALA A 416 4.61 8.30 30.48
CA ALA A 416 3.32 7.85 29.94
C ALA A 416 3.33 6.36 29.56
N VAL A 417 4.44 5.86 28.99
CA VAL A 417 4.61 4.42 28.69
C VAL A 417 4.70 3.60 29.97
N ALA A 418 5.50 4.03 30.96
CA ALA A 418 5.60 3.32 32.24
C ALA A 418 4.24 3.26 32.95
N LEU A 419 3.47 4.35 32.99
CA LEU A 419 2.13 4.33 33.58
C LEU A 419 1.14 3.44 32.79
N ASN A 420 1.20 3.46 31.46
CA ASN A 420 0.36 2.60 30.61
C ASN A 420 0.63 1.11 30.88
N VAL A 421 1.91 0.72 30.90
CA VAL A 421 2.34 -0.65 31.23
C VAL A 421 1.99 -1.01 32.68
N SER A 422 2.36 -0.19 33.67
CA SER A 422 2.05 -0.44 35.09
C SER A 422 0.56 -0.65 35.35
N ILE A 423 -0.31 0.16 34.74
CA ILE A 423 -1.76 0.08 34.95
C ILE A 423 -2.35 -1.18 34.30
N GLY A 424 -1.95 -1.55 33.09
CA GLY A 424 -2.46 -2.76 32.43
C GLY A 424 -1.71 -4.04 32.81
N ALA A 425 -0.40 -4.09 32.59
CA ALA A 425 0.43 -5.26 32.87
C ALA A 425 0.48 -5.62 34.37
N GLY A 426 0.37 -4.62 35.25
CA GLY A 426 0.13 -4.81 36.68
C GLY A 426 -1.34 -5.08 36.99
N ILE A 427 -2.17 -4.03 37.02
CA ILE A 427 -3.54 -4.12 37.57
C ILE A 427 -4.52 -4.77 36.57
N GLY A 428 -4.48 -4.43 35.29
CA GLY A 428 -5.37 -4.97 34.25
C GLY A 428 -5.23 -6.48 34.00
N GLN A 429 -4.07 -7.06 34.30
CA GLN A 429 -3.88 -8.51 34.25
C GLN A 429 -4.58 -9.24 35.41
N ILE A 430 -4.87 -8.59 36.54
CA ILE A 430 -5.40 -9.24 37.75
C ILE A 430 -6.79 -9.87 37.50
N PRO A 431 -7.79 -9.19 36.92
CA PRO A 431 -9.09 -9.83 36.66
C PRO A 431 -8.98 -11.03 35.70
N GLY A 432 -8.02 -11.02 34.77
CA GLY A 432 -7.76 -12.14 33.85
C GLY A 432 -7.37 -13.44 34.56
N VAL A 433 -6.81 -13.34 35.77
CA VAL A 433 -6.50 -14.49 36.65
C VAL A 433 -7.76 -15.15 37.23
N TRP A 434 -8.90 -14.45 37.23
CA TRP A 434 -10.12 -14.89 37.95
C TRP A 434 -11.27 -15.35 37.04
N ILE A 435 -11.17 -15.17 35.72
CA ILE A 435 -12.30 -15.44 34.80
C ILE A 435 -12.40 -16.89 34.32
N TYR A 436 -11.29 -17.64 34.24
CA TYR A 436 -11.29 -19.07 33.92
C TYR A 436 -11.48 -19.92 35.17
N LYS A 437 -12.75 -20.05 35.60
CA LYS A 437 -13.12 -20.79 36.82
C LYS A 437 -13.16 -22.29 36.58
N ALA A 438 -12.63 -23.08 37.52
CA ALA A 438 -12.52 -24.53 37.37
C ALA A 438 -13.87 -25.28 37.38
N ASP A 439 -14.88 -24.75 38.09
CA ASP A 439 -16.25 -25.25 38.11
C ASP A 439 -17.00 -25.04 36.79
N GLU A 440 -16.51 -24.14 35.93
CA GLU A 440 -17.05 -23.89 34.59
C GLU A 440 -16.41 -24.76 33.50
N ALA A 441 -15.41 -25.60 33.83
CA ALA A 441 -14.69 -26.41 32.84
C ALA A 441 -15.62 -27.33 32.03
N ALA A 442 -16.52 -28.07 32.69
CA ALA A 442 -17.50 -28.94 32.04
C ALA A 442 -18.56 -28.19 31.20
N ARG A 443 -18.62 -26.86 31.30
CA ARG A 443 -19.47 -25.97 30.50
C ARG A 443 -18.68 -25.22 29.42
N GLY A 444 -17.38 -25.48 29.29
CA GLY A 444 -16.50 -24.78 28.36
C GLY A 444 -16.29 -23.31 28.71
N TYR A 445 -16.06 -23.00 29.98
CA TYR A 445 -15.60 -21.69 30.51
C TYR A 445 -16.36 -20.43 30.02
N PRO A 446 -17.71 -20.38 30.07
CA PRO A 446 -18.48 -19.24 29.58
C PRO A 446 -18.11 -17.89 30.19
N THR A 447 -17.73 -17.80 31.48
CA THR A 447 -17.23 -16.54 32.06
C THR A 447 -15.89 -16.12 31.43
N GLY A 448 -14.96 -17.05 31.24
CA GLY A 448 -13.65 -16.79 30.66
C GLY A 448 -13.76 -16.20 29.25
N HIS A 449 -14.47 -16.91 28.37
CA HIS A 449 -14.67 -16.45 27.00
C HIS A 449 -15.55 -15.19 26.94
N GLY A 450 -16.63 -15.10 27.73
CA GLY A 450 -17.53 -13.95 27.75
C GLY A 450 -16.87 -12.65 28.21
N VAL A 451 -16.04 -12.69 29.26
CA VAL A 451 -15.32 -11.50 29.74
C VAL A 451 -14.21 -11.10 28.77
N ASN A 452 -13.44 -12.04 28.21
CA ASN A 452 -12.44 -11.72 27.19
C ASN A 452 -13.05 -11.11 25.92
N CYS A 453 -14.20 -11.62 25.48
CA CYS A 453 -15.01 -11.02 24.41
C CYS A 453 -15.40 -9.57 24.75
N ALA A 454 -16.01 -9.33 25.91
CA ALA A 454 -16.45 -7.99 26.32
C ALA A 454 -15.29 -6.99 26.44
N MET A 455 -14.14 -7.44 26.97
CA MET A 455 -12.96 -6.60 27.12
C MET A 455 -12.30 -6.27 25.77
N LEU A 456 -12.25 -7.21 24.83
CA LEU A 456 -11.71 -6.95 23.48
C LEU A 456 -12.64 -6.07 22.64
N PHE A 457 -13.96 -6.18 22.80
CA PHE A 457 -14.88 -5.17 22.23
C PHE A 457 -14.70 -3.79 22.87
N PHE A 458 -14.44 -3.71 24.19
CA PHE A 458 -14.07 -2.44 24.83
C PHE A 458 -12.74 -1.88 24.30
N VAL A 459 -11.73 -2.72 24.04
CA VAL A 459 -10.47 -2.32 23.40
C VAL A 459 -10.73 -1.75 22.01
N SER A 460 -11.50 -2.46 21.18
CA SER A 460 -11.84 -2.03 19.82
C SER A 460 -12.61 -0.71 19.83
N LEU A 461 -13.78 -0.65 20.48
CA LEU A 461 -14.62 0.54 20.55
C LEU A 461 -13.91 1.72 21.24
N GLY A 462 -13.10 1.44 22.26
CA GLY A 462 -12.27 2.45 22.95
C GLY A 462 -11.20 3.05 22.05
N ALA A 463 -10.50 2.22 21.25
CA ALA A 463 -9.54 2.70 20.27
C ALA A 463 -10.22 3.56 19.18
N LEU A 464 -11.40 3.16 18.69
CA LEU A 464 -12.19 3.95 17.75
C LEU A 464 -12.63 5.29 18.34
N ALA A 465 -13.25 5.28 19.53
CA ALA A 465 -13.74 6.49 20.19
C ALA A 465 -12.60 7.47 20.50
N LEU A 466 -11.45 6.97 20.95
CA LEU A 466 -10.27 7.80 21.21
C LEU A 466 -9.64 8.33 19.91
N ARG A 467 -9.63 7.55 18.82
CA ARG A 467 -9.15 7.97 17.49
C ARG A 467 -10.08 8.99 16.82
N TYR A 468 -11.38 8.88 17.03
CA TYR A 468 -12.37 9.89 16.67
C TYR A 468 -12.18 11.17 17.49
N TYR A 469 -11.97 11.07 18.81
CA TYR A 469 -11.65 12.23 19.65
C TYR A 469 -10.37 12.95 19.20
N TYR A 470 -9.28 12.22 18.89
CA TYR A 470 -8.07 12.84 18.36
C TYR A 470 -8.30 13.53 17.01
N ALA A 471 -9.12 12.94 16.11
CA ALA A 471 -9.51 13.60 14.87
C ALA A 471 -10.28 14.92 15.11
N LEU A 472 -11.26 14.91 16.03
CA LEU A 472 -11.98 16.12 16.44
C LEU A 472 -11.04 17.17 17.07
N LYS A 473 -10.09 16.75 17.92
CA LYS A 473 -9.13 17.67 18.55
C LYS A 473 -8.17 18.28 17.52
N ASN A 474 -7.66 17.49 16.57
CA ASN A 474 -6.83 17.99 15.48
C ASN A 474 -7.60 18.95 14.57
N ARG A 475 -8.85 18.62 14.18
CA ARG A 475 -9.74 19.54 13.44
C ARG A 475 -9.94 20.87 14.19
N ARG A 476 -10.03 20.88 15.52
CA ARG A 476 -10.10 22.11 16.33
C ARG A 476 -8.78 22.88 16.40
N ILE A 477 -7.65 22.21 16.54
CA ILE A 477 -6.32 22.84 16.57
C ILE A 477 -6.02 23.52 15.22
N LEU A 478 -6.35 22.87 14.11
CA LEU A 478 -6.19 23.42 12.76
C LEU A 478 -7.06 24.68 12.54
N ARG A 479 -8.28 24.71 13.08
CA ARG A 479 -9.17 25.89 13.01
C ARG A 479 -8.74 27.05 13.92
N ALA A 480 -7.91 26.79 14.93
CA ALA A 480 -7.39 27.82 15.85
C ALA A 480 -6.00 28.35 15.44
N ALA A 481 -5.45 27.85 14.34
CA ALA A 481 -4.12 28.20 13.85
C ALA A 481 -4.22 28.96 12.52
N GLU A 482 -4.51 30.26 12.62
CA GLU A 482 -4.61 31.16 11.47
C GLU A 482 -3.24 31.30 10.76
N GLY A 483 -3.00 30.48 9.74
CA GLY A 483 -1.81 30.53 8.88
C GLY A 483 -0.48 30.03 9.48
N GLY A 484 -0.46 29.60 10.74
CA GLY A 484 0.78 29.20 11.46
C GLY A 484 0.98 27.69 11.62
N PRO A 485 2.24 27.20 11.72
CA PRO A 485 2.53 25.78 11.96
C PRO A 485 2.15 25.36 13.39
N ALA A 486 1.02 24.66 13.54
CA ALA A 486 0.50 24.21 14.83
C ALA A 486 0.87 22.75 15.18
N PRO A 487 1.21 22.45 16.46
CA PRO A 487 1.51 21.08 16.90
C PRO A 487 0.25 20.19 16.88
N ARG A 488 0.24 19.20 15.98
CA ARG A 488 -0.83 18.20 15.84
C ARG A 488 -0.58 17.01 16.78
N PHE A 489 -1.64 16.42 17.34
CA PHE A 489 -1.54 15.17 18.09
C PHE A 489 -1.75 13.99 17.14
N TYR A 490 -0.69 13.23 16.83
CA TYR A 490 -0.66 12.23 15.75
C TYR A 490 -0.88 12.83 14.34
N PRO A 491 0.19 13.08 13.57
CA PRO A 491 0.07 13.70 12.25
C PRO A 491 -0.27 12.68 11.16
N TYR A 492 -1.53 12.24 11.06
CA TYR A 492 -2.13 11.87 9.77
C TYR A 492 -3.67 11.90 9.76
N SER A 493 -4.20 11.92 8.54
CA SER A 493 -5.62 11.79 8.18
C SER A 493 -6.24 10.49 8.70
N ALA A 494 -7.58 10.45 8.72
CA ALA A 494 -8.32 9.19 8.76
C ALA A 494 -8.69 8.81 7.32
N PRO A 495 -8.27 7.64 6.81
CA PRO A 495 -9.25 6.81 6.10
C PRO A 495 -10.34 6.41 7.11
N ASP A 496 -11.58 6.21 6.68
CA ASP A 496 -12.62 5.70 7.58
C ASP A 496 -12.57 4.17 7.67
N ILE A 497 -12.89 3.61 8.84
CA ILE A 497 -12.98 2.15 8.98
C ILE A 497 -14.42 1.71 8.75
N THR A 498 -14.68 1.15 7.57
CA THR A 498 -15.85 0.30 7.34
C THR A 498 -15.54 -1.00 6.58
N THR A 499 -14.27 -1.35 6.34
CA THR A 499 -13.87 -2.68 5.82
C THR A 499 -12.45 -3.08 6.23
N PHE A 500 -12.29 -4.25 6.86
CA PHE A 500 -11.03 -5.02 6.86
C PHE A 500 -11.23 -6.49 7.26
N LYS A 501 -11.24 -7.39 6.27
CA LYS A 501 -10.83 -8.81 6.29
C LYS A 501 -10.67 -9.21 4.82
N ALA A 502 -9.54 -9.70 4.30
CA ALA A 502 -8.51 -10.64 4.80
C ALA A 502 -8.97 -12.11 4.77
N GLY A 503 -8.20 -12.94 4.05
CA GLY A 503 -8.49 -14.33 3.73
C GLY A 503 -7.38 -14.92 2.86
N ASP A 504 -6.21 -15.15 3.45
CA ASP A 504 -5.08 -15.83 2.83
C ASP A 504 -5.33 -17.35 2.68
N ASN A 505 -4.51 -18.02 1.88
CA ASN A 505 -4.07 -19.39 2.14
C ASN A 505 -2.70 -19.61 1.48
N ASP A 506 -1.75 -20.15 2.24
CA ASP A 506 -0.34 -20.29 1.82
C ASP A 506 0.17 -21.72 2.02
N TYR A 507 1.29 -22.04 1.35
CA TYR A 507 1.78 -23.40 1.05
C TYR A 507 2.12 -24.31 2.25
N GLN A 508 2.21 -25.63 1.95
CA GLN A 508 3.40 -26.52 2.12
C GLN A 508 2.97 -28.00 2.32
N LEU A 509 3.74 -29.07 2.03
CA LEU A 509 5.06 -29.24 1.41
C LEU A 509 5.10 -30.63 0.69
N SER A 510 5.94 -30.82 -0.33
CA SER A 510 6.48 -32.16 -0.65
C SER A 510 7.77 -32.06 -1.46
N ALA A 511 8.76 -32.92 -1.15
CA ALA A 511 10.04 -32.97 -1.86
C ALA A 511 10.55 -34.41 -1.99
N ALA A 512 10.45 -34.98 -3.19
CA ALA A 512 11.35 -35.99 -3.77
C ALA A 512 10.78 -36.52 -5.11
N MET A 513 11.58 -36.50 -6.19
CA MET A 513 12.16 -37.71 -6.79
C MET A 513 12.92 -37.41 -8.09
N THR A 514 13.90 -38.25 -8.37
CA THR A 514 14.88 -38.21 -9.46
C THR A 514 14.30 -38.18 -10.88
N GLY A 515 14.85 -37.31 -11.75
CA GLY A 515 14.69 -37.37 -13.21
C GLY A 515 15.97 -36.92 -13.93
N LYS A 516 16.34 -37.57 -15.04
CA LYS A 516 17.46 -37.24 -15.93
C LYS A 516 16.93 -36.94 -17.34
N MET A 517 17.81 -36.45 -18.22
CA MET A 517 17.70 -36.45 -19.70
C MET A 517 16.88 -35.24 -20.25
N SER A 518 17.28 -34.54 -21.32
CA SER A 518 18.47 -34.66 -22.18
C SER A 518 18.99 -33.30 -22.69
N LEU A 519 20.18 -33.29 -23.30
CA LEU A 519 20.79 -32.14 -23.97
C LEU A 519 20.30 -32.00 -25.43
N ILE A 520 20.12 -30.76 -25.89
CA ILE A 520 20.16 -30.37 -27.31
C ILE A 520 21.01 -29.08 -27.39
N PRO A 521 21.98 -28.95 -28.31
CA PRO A 521 22.94 -27.84 -28.32
C PRO A 521 22.49 -26.63 -29.18
N PRO A 522 23.03 -25.42 -28.93
CA PRO A 522 22.84 -24.26 -29.80
C PRO A 522 23.71 -24.37 -31.09
N PRO A 523 23.31 -23.74 -32.20
CA PRO A 523 24.16 -23.60 -33.39
C PRO A 523 25.42 -22.78 -33.10
N GLN A 524 26.58 -23.20 -33.63
CA GLN A 524 27.88 -22.58 -33.34
C GLN A 524 28.37 -21.60 -34.42
N SER A 525 29.26 -20.70 -33.97
CA SER A 525 30.20 -19.85 -34.75
C SER A 525 29.60 -18.66 -35.51
N ARG A 526 30.07 -17.43 -35.30
CA ARG A 526 31.49 -17.03 -35.39
C ARG A 526 32.04 -16.22 -34.20
N ARG A 527 33.34 -16.44 -33.95
CA ARG A 527 34.32 -15.65 -33.16
C ARG A 527 35.72 -16.16 -33.56
N PRO A 528 36.83 -15.49 -33.22
CA PRO A 528 36.94 -14.15 -32.63
C PRO A 528 37.71 -13.17 -33.54
N GLU A 529 37.60 -11.87 -33.24
CA GLU A 529 38.79 -11.02 -33.13
C GLU A 529 38.84 -10.45 -31.70
N ASP A 530 40.01 -9.94 -31.31
CA ASP A 530 40.46 -9.94 -29.91
C ASP A 530 40.54 -8.53 -29.32
N SER A 531 39.61 -8.23 -28.41
CA SER A 531 39.66 -7.01 -27.58
C SER A 531 39.05 -7.28 -26.20
N THR A 532 39.91 -7.58 -25.23
CA THR A 532 39.54 -7.61 -23.81
C THR A 532 39.43 -6.18 -23.27
N ASP A 533 38.27 -5.55 -23.45
CA ASP A 533 37.89 -4.36 -22.68
C ASP A 533 36.47 -4.55 -22.13
N GLU A 534 36.40 -4.89 -20.85
CA GLU A 534 35.16 -5.16 -20.10
C GLU A 534 34.77 -3.96 -19.23
N THR A 535 35.39 -2.79 -19.47
CA THR A 535 35.35 -1.61 -18.59
C THR A 535 35.16 -0.27 -19.29
N ALA A 536 34.80 -0.26 -20.57
CA ALA A 536 34.40 0.95 -21.29
C ALA A 536 33.08 1.52 -20.71
N THR A 537 33.20 2.44 -19.74
CA THR A 537 32.13 3.38 -19.42
C THR A 537 31.92 4.31 -20.60
N ASP A 538 30.69 4.51 -21.03
CA ASP A 538 30.38 5.54 -22.02
C ASP A 538 30.65 6.93 -21.40
N ASP A 539 31.76 7.57 -21.82
CA ASP A 539 32.16 8.89 -21.35
C ASP A 539 31.09 9.96 -21.59
N ARG A 540 30.13 9.74 -22.51
CA ARG A 540 28.96 10.63 -22.72
C ARG A 540 28.03 10.64 -21.50
N CYS A 541 28.01 9.61 -20.66
CA CYS A 541 27.16 9.51 -19.47
C CYS A 541 27.72 10.28 -18.26
N ASN A 542 27.95 11.58 -18.43
CA ASN A 542 28.43 12.47 -17.39
C ASN A 542 27.66 13.80 -17.37
N ILE A 543 27.81 14.55 -16.27
CA ILE A 543 27.08 15.82 -16.03
C ILE A 543 27.37 16.89 -17.11
N SER A 544 28.60 17.00 -17.60
CA SER A 544 29.01 18.06 -18.54
C SER A 544 28.37 17.96 -19.92
N THR A 545 28.00 16.74 -20.36
CA THR A 545 27.24 16.49 -21.60
C THR A 545 25.93 17.26 -21.62
N PHE A 546 25.21 17.27 -20.49
CA PHE A 546 23.87 17.84 -20.38
C PHE A 546 23.88 19.31 -19.94
N LEU A 547 24.88 19.74 -19.16
CA LEU A 547 24.97 21.13 -18.66
C LEU A 547 24.94 22.19 -19.77
N ARG A 548 25.49 21.92 -20.96
CA ARG A 548 25.50 22.88 -22.08
C ARG A 548 24.10 23.15 -22.68
N VAL A 549 23.08 22.34 -22.36
CA VAL A 549 21.75 22.36 -23.02
C VAL A 549 20.60 22.61 -22.03
N LEU A 550 20.84 22.60 -20.72
CA LEU A 550 19.82 22.93 -19.72
C LEU A 550 19.43 24.42 -19.75
N PRO A 551 18.12 24.76 -19.74
CA PRO A 551 17.67 26.14 -19.55
C PRO A 551 17.87 26.60 -18.09
N PRO A 552 17.92 27.92 -17.80
CA PRO A 552 18.22 28.45 -16.46
C PRO A 552 17.24 28.07 -15.34
N ASN A 553 16.07 27.52 -15.68
CA ASN A 553 15.07 27.01 -14.73
C ASN A 553 15.15 25.48 -14.51
N ALA A 554 16.14 24.79 -15.09
CA ALA A 554 16.34 23.35 -14.96
C ALA A 554 17.69 23.00 -14.33
N ALA A 555 17.76 21.85 -13.65
CA ALA A 555 18.97 21.32 -13.05
C ALA A 555 19.00 19.78 -13.12
N LEU A 556 20.19 19.20 -13.27
CA LEU A 556 20.38 17.77 -13.05
C LEU A 556 20.27 17.46 -11.55
N GLU A 557 19.53 16.41 -11.20
CA GLU A 557 19.56 15.81 -9.87
C GLU A 557 20.50 14.60 -9.83
N ASN A 558 20.58 13.85 -10.93
CA ASN A 558 21.39 12.64 -11.04
C ASN A 558 21.77 12.35 -12.50
N VAL A 559 22.96 11.79 -12.69
CA VAL A 559 23.42 11.12 -13.92
C VAL A 559 24.10 9.83 -13.47
N THR A 560 23.70 8.68 -14.00
CA THR A 560 24.17 7.36 -13.57
C THR A 560 24.29 6.44 -14.77
N ALA A 561 25.51 5.96 -15.06
CA ALA A 561 25.70 4.84 -15.98
C ALA A 561 25.14 3.56 -15.36
N VAL A 562 24.24 2.89 -16.09
CA VAL A 562 23.66 1.59 -15.72
C VAL A 562 24.32 0.53 -16.61
N PRO A 563 25.03 -0.46 -16.03
CA PRO A 563 25.66 -1.52 -16.81
C PRO A 563 24.61 -2.50 -17.37
N GLN A 564 25.00 -3.26 -18.39
CA GLN A 564 24.19 -4.37 -18.92
C GLN A 564 23.79 -5.34 -17.80
N GLY A 565 22.50 -5.70 -17.74
CA GLY A 565 21.94 -6.52 -16.66
C GLY A 565 21.62 -5.74 -15.38
N GLY A 566 21.86 -4.42 -15.36
CA GLY A 566 21.66 -3.55 -14.21
C GLY A 566 20.19 -3.21 -13.91
N SER A 567 20.02 -2.35 -12.92
CA SER A 567 18.71 -1.85 -12.45
C SER A 567 18.80 -0.38 -12.08
N HIS A 568 17.68 0.36 -12.19
CA HIS A 568 17.60 1.76 -11.78
C HIS A 568 16.23 2.07 -11.14
N GLY A 569 16.15 3.13 -10.34
CA GLY A 569 14.89 3.59 -9.74
C GLY A 569 15.06 4.14 -8.33
N GLU A 570 13.98 4.70 -7.79
CA GLU A 570 13.99 5.48 -6.54
C GLU A 570 13.49 4.68 -5.31
N GLY A 571 12.97 3.47 -5.52
CA GLY A 571 12.40 2.63 -4.47
C GLY A 571 11.26 3.33 -3.73
N ALA A 572 11.16 3.12 -2.41
CA ALA A 572 10.13 3.75 -1.57
C ALA A 572 10.18 5.30 -1.49
N ALA A 573 11.12 5.97 -2.17
CA ALA A 573 11.08 7.42 -2.35
C ALA A 573 10.14 7.87 -3.49
N ASN A 574 9.72 6.94 -4.36
CA ASN A 574 8.74 7.13 -5.43
C ASN A 574 7.52 6.23 -5.12
N PRO A 575 6.58 6.67 -4.25
CA PRO A 575 5.36 5.94 -3.90
C PRO A 575 4.43 5.60 -5.07
N ALA A 576 4.55 6.27 -6.24
CA ALA A 576 3.83 5.89 -7.44
C ALA A 576 4.39 4.61 -8.06
N TYR A 577 5.72 4.53 -8.22
CA TYR A 577 6.45 3.47 -8.89
C TYR A 577 7.63 2.98 -8.03
N PRO A 578 7.35 2.30 -6.90
CA PRO A 578 8.39 1.93 -5.91
C PRO A 578 9.25 0.74 -6.31
N VAL A 579 8.99 0.12 -7.47
CA VAL A 579 9.77 -0.98 -8.04
C VAL A 579 10.46 -0.47 -9.31
N GLY A 580 11.79 -0.57 -9.34
CA GLY A 580 12.59 -0.27 -10.53
C GLY A 580 12.72 -1.49 -11.46
N PRO A 581 12.98 -1.28 -12.76
CA PRO A 581 13.30 -2.37 -13.68
C PRO A 581 14.65 -3.02 -13.34
N GLU A 582 14.73 -4.32 -13.59
CA GLU A 582 15.95 -5.14 -13.52
C GLU A 582 16.29 -5.67 -14.91
N ASP A 583 17.54 -6.10 -15.14
CA ASP A 583 17.98 -6.60 -16.45
C ASP A 583 17.74 -5.56 -17.56
N LEU A 584 18.24 -4.35 -17.32
CA LEU A 584 18.30 -3.26 -18.29
C LEU A 584 19.44 -3.49 -19.29
N PRO A 585 19.34 -2.97 -20.54
CA PRO A 585 20.50 -2.82 -21.40
C PRO A 585 21.49 -1.82 -20.78
N ALA A 586 22.75 -1.84 -21.24
CA ALA A 586 23.67 -0.75 -20.93
C ALA A 586 23.06 0.60 -21.38
N LEU A 587 22.96 1.55 -20.44
CA LEU A 587 22.29 2.84 -20.66
C LEU A 587 22.75 3.93 -19.70
N CYS A 588 22.57 5.19 -20.05
CA CYS A 588 22.67 6.32 -19.14
C CYS A 588 21.30 6.65 -18.54
N ALA A 589 21.19 6.67 -17.22
CA ALA A 589 20.01 7.11 -16.49
C ALA A 589 20.22 8.54 -15.98
N VAL A 590 19.31 9.47 -16.33
CA VAL A 590 19.42 10.89 -15.98
C VAL A 590 18.13 11.34 -15.30
N THR A 591 18.23 12.11 -14.21
CA THR A 591 17.09 12.75 -13.56
C THR A 591 17.26 14.26 -13.59
N VAL A 592 16.25 14.97 -14.09
CA VAL A 592 16.22 16.42 -14.25
C VAL A 592 15.07 17.00 -13.44
N ARG A 593 15.29 18.13 -12.75
CA ARG A 593 14.23 18.95 -12.16
C ARG A 593 14.06 20.23 -12.96
N VAL A 594 12.83 20.65 -13.21
CA VAL A 594 12.47 21.89 -13.88
C VAL A 594 11.53 22.71 -12.99
N ALA A 595 11.91 23.95 -12.68
CA ALA A 595 11.01 24.93 -12.07
C ALA A 595 10.00 25.39 -13.14
N SER A 596 8.75 24.98 -12.99
CA SER A 596 7.65 25.24 -13.92
C SER A 596 6.94 26.57 -13.60
N SER A 597 6.98 26.99 -12.34
CA SER A 597 6.47 28.28 -11.88
C SER A 597 7.24 28.75 -10.62
N PRO A 598 6.96 29.95 -10.08
CA PRO A 598 7.53 30.38 -8.79
C PRO A 598 7.10 29.54 -7.57
N SER A 599 6.10 28.65 -7.72
CA SER A 599 5.53 27.84 -6.63
C SER A 599 5.45 26.33 -6.93
N SER A 600 5.89 25.89 -8.12
CA SER A 600 5.86 24.49 -8.55
C SER A 600 7.10 24.10 -9.36
N SER A 601 7.38 22.80 -9.39
CA SER A 601 8.46 22.20 -10.17
C SER A 601 8.16 20.73 -10.43
N PHE A 602 8.41 20.25 -11.65
CA PHE A 602 8.35 18.83 -11.98
C PHE A 602 9.75 18.23 -12.13
N ARG A 603 9.83 16.91 -12.06
CA ARG A 603 11.01 16.10 -12.35
C ARG A 603 10.72 15.19 -13.54
N PHE A 604 11.75 14.79 -14.25
CA PHE A 604 11.65 13.68 -15.21
C PHE A 604 12.91 12.83 -15.24
N GLY A 605 12.71 11.55 -15.55
CA GLY A 605 13.76 10.60 -15.81
C GLY A 605 13.95 10.40 -17.31
N LEU A 606 15.18 10.13 -17.71
CA LEU A 606 15.58 9.62 -19.02
C LEU A 606 16.33 8.30 -18.83
N PHE A 607 16.05 7.33 -19.71
CA PHE A 607 16.96 6.22 -20.03
C PHE A 607 17.47 6.41 -21.45
N LEU A 608 18.78 6.43 -21.61
CA LEU A 608 19.48 6.65 -22.88
C LEU A 608 20.32 5.39 -23.17
N PRO A 609 19.82 4.41 -23.94
CA PRO A 609 20.56 3.20 -24.28
C PRO A 609 21.93 3.48 -24.94
N ASP A 610 22.87 2.55 -24.80
CA ASP A 610 24.19 2.58 -25.43
C ASP A 610 24.10 2.98 -26.93
N PRO A 611 24.65 4.15 -27.33
CA PRO A 611 24.55 4.68 -28.70
C PRO A 611 25.08 3.75 -29.78
N ASP A 612 26.08 2.94 -29.44
CA ASP A 612 26.85 2.14 -30.38
C ASP A 612 26.41 0.66 -30.37
N ARG A 613 25.40 0.31 -29.55
CA ARG A 613 24.92 -1.07 -29.36
C ARG A 613 23.41 -1.27 -29.30
N THR A 614 22.66 -0.36 -28.70
CA THR A 614 21.25 -0.61 -28.33
C THR A 614 20.28 0.53 -28.64
N TRP A 615 20.73 1.78 -28.82
CA TRP A 615 19.81 2.84 -29.21
C TRP A 615 19.35 2.69 -30.67
N ASN A 616 18.03 2.70 -30.87
CA ASN A 616 17.38 2.44 -32.16
C ASN A 616 16.97 3.72 -32.91
N ARG A 617 17.51 4.88 -32.53
CA ARG A 617 17.14 6.25 -32.99
C ARG A 617 15.73 6.73 -32.62
N ARG A 618 14.96 5.97 -31.85
CA ARG A 618 13.61 6.35 -31.41
C ARG A 618 13.62 7.00 -30.02
N PHE A 619 12.65 7.87 -29.80
CA PHE A 619 12.29 8.42 -28.48
C PHE A 619 10.94 7.85 -28.02
N LEU A 620 10.78 7.58 -26.72
CA LEU A 620 9.51 7.13 -26.13
C LEU A 620 9.18 7.89 -24.84
N ALA A 621 8.09 8.64 -24.83
CA ALA A 621 7.50 9.17 -23.60
C ALA A 621 6.53 8.17 -22.98
N VAL A 622 6.55 8.08 -21.65
CA VAL A 622 5.78 7.13 -20.84
C VAL A 622 4.93 7.87 -19.82
N GLY A 623 3.60 7.68 -19.93
CA GLY A 623 2.61 8.31 -19.05
C GLY A 623 2.49 7.74 -17.63
N ASN A 624 1.64 8.40 -16.83
CA ASN A 624 1.39 8.09 -15.42
C ASN A 624 -0.02 7.48 -15.21
N GLY A 625 -0.34 7.03 -13.99
CA GLY A 625 -1.65 6.45 -13.64
C GLY A 625 -2.38 7.23 -12.54
N GLY A 626 -3.69 7.42 -12.66
CA GLY A 626 -4.50 8.17 -11.70
C GLY A 626 -3.95 9.58 -11.43
N PHE A 627 -3.96 10.00 -10.16
CA PHE A 627 -3.38 11.28 -9.71
C PHE A 627 -1.92 11.13 -9.20
N ALA A 628 -1.21 10.08 -9.64
CA ALA A 628 0.10 9.73 -9.14
C ALA A 628 1.15 10.78 -9.53
N GLY A 629 2.06 11.06 -8.59
CA GLY A 629 3.28 11.80 -8.85
C GLY A 629 4.49 10.90 -8.63
N GLY A 630 5.32 10.75 -9.65
CA GLY A 630 6.52 9.92 -9.63
C GLY A 630 6.92 9.46 -11.03
N ILE A 631 8.22 9.36 -11.29
CA ILE A 631 8.76 8.94 -12.59
C ILE A 631 8.49 7.44 -12.79
N ASN A 632 7.88 7.04 -13.91
CA ASN A 632 7.54 5.64 -14.19
C ASN A 632 8.74 4.85 -14.75
N TRP A 633 9.78 4.69 -13.93
CA TRP A 633 11.01 3.97 -14.28
C TRP A 633 10.76 2.53 -14.78
N LEU A 634 9.72 1.88 -14.26
CA LEU A 634 9.40 0.48 -14.55
C LEU A 634 8.97 0.28 -16.00
N GLU A 635 8.02 1.10 -16.47
CA GLU A 635 7.53 1.10 -17.86
C GLU A 635 8.56 1.72 -18.82
N MET A 636 9.33 2.74 -18.38
CA MET A 636 10.51 3.21 -19.14
C MET A 636 11.52 2.08 -19.40
N GLY A 637 11.65 1.12 -18.49
CA GLY A 637 12.52 -0.05 -18.65
C GLY A 637 12.07 -0.98 -19.78
N ALA A 638 10.77 -1.08 -20.06
CA ALA A 638 10.27 -1.81 -21.21
C ALA A 638 10.68 -1.13 -22.53
N GLY A 639 10.47 0.18 -22.64
CA GLY A 639 10.92 0.98 -23.79
C GLY A 639 12.43 0.93 -24.01
N ALA A 640 13.22 1.01 -22.94
CA ALA A 640 14.68 0.90 -23.02
C ALA A 640 15.15 -0.45 -23.57
N ARG A 641 14.49 -1.58 -23.23
CA ARG A 641 14.83 -2.91 -23.77
C ARG A 641 14.50 -3.07 -25.25
N TYR A 642 13.51 -2.34 -25.76
CA TYR A 642 13.29 -2.21 -27.21
C TYR A 642 14.27 -1.23 -27.90
N GLY A 643 15.16 -0.58 -27.15
CA GLY A 643 16.20 0.33 -27.66
C GLY A 643 15.78 1.80 -27.77
N PHE A 644 14.62 2.20 -27.23
CA PHE A 644 14.20 3.60 -27.25
C PHE A 644 14.96 4.43 -26.21
N ALA A 645 15.23 5.69 -26.52
CA ALA A 645 15.49 6.70 -25.50
C ALA A 645 14.17 7.00 -24.77
N ALA A 646 14.00 6.45 -23.57
CA ALA A 646 12.73 6.47 -22.82
C ALA A 646 12.68 7.62 -21.80
N LEU A 647 11.50 8.22 -21.61
CA LEU A 647 11.26 9.33 -20.69
C LEU A 647 9.97 9.14 -19.88
N SER A 648 9.95 9.54 -18.61
CA SER A 648 8.72 9.74 -17.83
C SER A 648 8.88 10.87 -16.81
N THR A 649 7.79 11.53 -16.42
CA THR A 649 7.78 12.67 -15.49
C THR A 649 7.12 12.33 -14.16
N ASP A 650 7.47 13.03 -13.08
CA ASP A 650 6.74 12.99 -11.81
C ASP A 650 5.45 13.81 -11.81
N THR A 651 5.12 14.49 -12.91
CA THR A 651 3.92 15.33 -13.08
C THR A 651 3.84 16.59 -12.20
N GLY A 652 4.89 16.96 -11.46
CA GLY A 652 4.91 18.16 -10.60
C GLY A 652 4.80 17.90 -9.10
N HIS A 653 4.73 16.62 -8.68
CA HIS A 653 4.59 16.22 -7.29
C HIS A 653 5.07 14.77 -7.08
N ASN A 654 4.91 14.25 -5.85
CA ASN A 654 5.31 12.88 -5.51
C ASN A 654 4.25 12.26 -4.58
N SER A 655 3.45 11.32 -5.09
CA SER A 655 2.29 10.73 -4.40
C SER A 655 1.82 9.43 -5.07
N THR A 656 1.03 8.62 -4.36
CA THR A 656 0.30 7.50 -5.00
C THR A 656 -0.78 8.01 -5.95
N ALA A 657 -1.29 7.12 -6.82
CA ALA A 657 -2.41 7.38 -7.74
C ALA A 657 -3.70 7.91 -7.07
N THR A 658 -3.80 7.73 -5.76
CA THR A 658 -4.98 7.94 -4.90
C THR A 658 -4.80 9.07 -3.88
N GLN A 659 -3.65 9.75 -3.87
CA GLN A 659 -3.35 10.88 -2.99
C GLN A 659 -3.43 12.17 -3.79
N LEU A 660 -4.35 13.06 -3.40
CA LEU A 660 -4.66 14.31 -4.11
C LEU A 660 -4.38 15.56 -3.27
N GLU A 661 -4.00 15.41 -2.00
CA GLU A 661 -3.77 16.54 -1.08
C GLU A 661 -2.63 17.48 -1.52
N TRP A 662 -1.80 17.07 -2.47
CA TRP A 662 -0.79 17.91 -3.13
C TRP A 662 -1.41 19.02 -3.98
N ALA A 663 -2.62 18.83 -4.50
CA ALA A 663 -3.31 19.80 -5.35
C ALA A 663 -3.96 20.94 -4.54
N LEU A 664 -4.20 20.76 -3.24
CA LEU A 664 -4.92 21.70 -2.37
C LEU A 664 -4.22 23.07 -2.29
N GLY A 665 -4.90 24.11 -2.77
CA GLY A 665 -4.39 25.48 -2.88
C GLY A 665 -3.25 25.66 -3.89
N ARG A 666 -3.02 24.71 -4.81
CA ARG A 666 -1.89 24.71 -5.76
C ARG A 666 -2.34 24.60 -7.23
N PRO A 667 -2.90 25.67 -7.81
CA PRO A 667 -3.29 25.66 -9.23
C PRO A 667 -2.09 25.37 -10.17
N GLU A 668 -0.89 25.85 -9.82
CA GLU A 668 0.32 25.58 -10.61
C GLU A 668 0.70 24.09 -10.64
N SER A 669 0.54 23.36 -9.52
CA SER A 669 0.73 21.90 -9.51
C SER A 669 -0.37 21.17 -10.29
N ARG A 670 -1.63 21.66 -10.25
CA ARG A 670 -2.71 21.11 -11.10
C ARG A 670 -2.38 21.27 -12.59
N THR A 671 -1.79 22.41 -12.99
CA THR A 671 -1.33 22.66 -14.36
C THR A 671 -0.14 21.79 -14.78
N ASP A 672 0.79 21.53 -13.85
CA ASP A 672 1.89 20.58 -14.08
C ASP A 672 1.36 19.17 -14.37
N TRP A 673 0.46 18.63 -13.54
CA TRP A 673 -0.16 17.32 -13.78
C TRP A 673 -1.12 17.31 -14.98
N GLY A 674 -1.84 18.41 -15.19
CA GLY A 674 -2.78 18.59 -16.29
C GLY A 674 -2.09 18.43 -17.65
N TRP A 675 -0.99 19.13 -17.89
CA TRP A 675 -0.23 18.99 -19.14
C TRP A 675 1.23 19.43 -19.05
N ARG A 676 1.53 20.48 -18.26
CA ARG A 676 2.77 21.24 -18.40
C ARG A 676 4.03 20.45 -18.03
N ALA A 677 3.94 19.50 -17.11
CA ALA A 677 5.06 18.62 -16.77
C ALA A 677 5.37 17.62 -17.88
N VAL A 678 4.35 17.04 -18.54
CA VAL A 678 4.55 16.11 -19.67
C VAL A 678 5.18 16.87 -20.84
N HIS A 679 4.52 17.95 -21.28
CA HIS A 679 5.00 18.77 -22.39
C HIS A 679 6.43 19.28 -22.16
N GLY A 680 6.69 19.91 -21.01
CA GLY A 680 8.02 20.44 -20.68
C GLY A 680 9.10 19.37 -20.51
N SER A 681 8.73 18.15 -20.11
CA SER A 681 9.65 17.01 -20.05
C SER A 681 9.94 16.44 -21.44
N VAL A 682 8.96 16.37 -22.33
CA VAL A 682 9.17 15.96 -23.73
C VAL A 682 10.08 16.96 -24.46
N GLU A 683 9.77 18.25 -24.36
CA GLU A 683 10.53 19.33 -25.00
C GLU A 683 11.99 19.39 -24.53
N LEU A 684 12.26 19.33 -23.21
CA LEU A 684 13.63 19.32 -22.71
C LEU A 684 14.29 17.96 -22.89
N GLY A 685 13.55 16.87 -22.72
CA GLY A 685 14.03 15.50 -22.87
C GLY A 685 14.56 15.22 -24.28
N LYS A 686 13.85 15.63 -25.33
CA LYS A 686 14.34 15.55 -26.72
C LYS A 686 15.66 16.29 -26.89
N ARG A 687 15.80 17.50 -26.35
CA ARG A 687 17.04 18.30 -26.46
C ARG A 687 18.22 17.66 -25.73
N LEU A 688 17.98 17.01 -24.60
CA LEU A 688 19.00 16.26 -23.85
C LEU A 688 19.38 14.93 -24.53
N VAL A 689 18.43 14.29 -25.22
CA VAL A 689 18.66 13.13 -26.10
C VAL A 689 19.56 13.54 -27.27
N GLU A 690 19.22 14.61 -27.99
CA GLU A 690 20.07 15.15 -29.07
C GLU A 690 21.49 15.45 -28.56
N ALA A 691 21.63 16.10 -27.40
CA ALA A 691 22.93 16.40 -26.79
C ALA A 691 23.77 15.15 -26.44
N TYR A 692 23.13 14.04 -26.06
CA TYR A 692 23.81 12.80 -25.73
C TYR A 692 24.32 12.06 -26.97
N TYR A 693 23.46 11.89 -27.99
CA TYR A 693 23.74 11.04 -29.15
C TYR A 693 24.48 11.76 -30.30
N VAL A 694 24.41 13.09 -30.40
CA VAL A 694 25.28 13.85 -31.34
C VAL A 694 26.73 13.86 -30.85
N GLY A 695 26.94 13.88 -29.53
CA GLY A 695 28.24 14.14 -28.93
C GLY A 695 28.63 15.63 -29.00
N ILE A 696 29.82 15.96 -28.50
CA ILE A 696 30.36 17.32 -28.50
C ILE A 696 31.54 17.39 -29.48
N ASP A 697 31.37 18.14 -30.57
CA ASP A 697 32.44 18.49 -31.53
C ASP A 697 33.44 19.50 -30.93
N ASP A 698 34.16 19.12 -29.87
CA ASP A 698 35.24 19.93 -29.29
C ASP A 698 36.54 19.81 -30.14
N ASN A 699 36.56 20.52 -31.27
CA ASN A 699 37.70 20.84 -32.15
C ASN A 699 38.44 19.71 -32.90
N ASN A 700 38.32 19.70 -34.24
CA ASN A 700 39.45 19.35 -35.10
C ASN A 700 39.48 20.06 -36.47
N ASN A 701 39.56 21.40 -36.51
CA ASN A 701 40.10 22.10 -37.69
C ASN A 701 40.74 23.47 -37.40
N THR A 702 41.88 23.48 -36.70
CA THR A 702 42.90 24.53 -36.94
C THR A 702 44.29 23.91 -37.00
N LYS A 703 45.04 24.26 -38.06
CA LYS A 703 46.42 23.82 -38.37
C LYS A 703 46.57 22.34 -38.74
N ASN A 704 46.56 22.08 -40.05
CA ASN A 704 47.83 21.92 -40.76
C ASN A 704 47.74 22.61 -42.12
N ASN A 705 48.91 22.91 -42.70
CA ASN A 705 49.07 23.62 -43.97
C ASN A 705 49.37 22.67 -45.13
N ASP A 706 49.37 23.29 -46.33
CA ASP A 706 50.07 22.90 -47.56
C ASP A 706 49.39 21.92 -48.54
N ASP A 707 49.79 22.08 -49.81
CA ASP A 707 49.52 21.29 -51.03
C ASP A 707 48.14 21.35 -51.73
N ASP A 708 47.93 22.49 -52.41
CA ASP A 708 47.77 22.60 -53.89
C ASP A 708 46.42 22.45 -54.66
N ASN A 709 46.31 23.29 -55.71
CA ASN A 709 45.48 23.22 -56.94
C ASN A 709 43.93 23.41 -56.91
N ALA A 710 43.53 24.68 -56.79
CA ALA A 710 42.77 25.46 -57.78
C ALA A 710 41.66 24.81 -58.67
N SER A 711 40.43 25.33 -58.54
CA SER A 711 39.65 25.84 -59.69
C SER A 711 38.58 26.86 -59.24
N GLU A 712 38.14 27.75 -60.14
CA GLU A 712 37.26 28.89 -59.84
C GLU A 712 35.77 28.49 -59.77
N GLY A 713 34.98 29.09 -58.86
CA GLY A 713 33.66 28.52 -58.54
C GLY A 713 32.58 29.41 -57.89
N ARG A 714 32.57 30.73 -58.10
CA ARG A 714 31.40 31.64 -57.92
C ARG A 714 30.75 31.73 -56.52
N VAL A 715 30.81 32.92 -55.92
CA VAL A 715 29.95 33.29 -54.77
C VAL A 715 28.52 33.57 -55.26
N ASP A 716 27.54 32.87 -54.72
CA ASP A 716 26.12 33.27 -54.74
C ASP A 716 25.57 33.19 -53.31
N SER A 717 25.03 34.31 -52.80
CA SER A 717 24.75 34.50 -51.38
C SER A 717 23.27 34.29 -51.03
N ASN A 718 22.89 33.08 -50.61
CA ASN A 718 21.68 32.80 -49.79
C ASN A 718 21.60 31.31 -49.39
N SER A 719 22.03 30.93 -48.18
CA SER A 719 21.86 29.56 -47.66
C SER A 719 21.91 29.44 -46.13
N ASN A 720 21.25 30.36 -45.40
CA ASN A 720 20.97 30.17 -43.96
C ASN A 720 19.86 29.13 -43.74
N ASN A 721 20.06 27.90 -44.22
CA ASN A 721 19.16 26.76 -43.99
C ASN A 721 19.94 25.45 -43.82
N SER A 722 20.94 25.46 -42.94
CA SER A 722 21.59 24.25 -42.43
C SER A 722 20.78 23.69 -41.26
N THR A 723 19.57 23.19 -41.54
CA THR A 723 18.81 22.40 -40.56
C THR A 723 19.57 21.12 -40.28
N SER A 724 20.28 21.06 -39.15
CA SER A 724 20.81 19.79 -38.65
C SER A 724 19.64 18.83 -38.47
N ARG A 725 19.71 17.67 -39.12
CA ARG A 725 18.65 16.65 -39.00
C ARG A 725 18.74 16.03 -37.61
N SER A 726 17.64 16.08 -36.87
CA SER A 726 17.51 15.49 -35.53
C SER A 726 18.11 14.07 -35.52
N VAL A 727 18.85 13.73 -34.46
CA VAL A 727 19.32 12.34 -34.30
C VAL A 727 18.16 11.41 -33.95
N ILE A 728 17.15 11.89 -33.21
CA ILE A 728 15.85 11.24 -33.06
C ILE A 728 15.18 11.17 -34.45
N GLU A 729 14.95 9.95 -34.94
CA GLU A 729 14.32 9.75 -36.25
C GLU A 729 12.79 9.58 -36.15
N TYR A 730 12.32 9.02 -35.03
CA TYR A 730 10.89 8.86 -34.72
C TYR A 730 10.63 9.03 -33.22
N SER A 731 9.46 9.56 -32.87
CA SER A 731 9.08 9.96 -31.52
C SER A 731 7.72 9.39 -31.14
N TYR A 732 7.66 8.66 -30.02
CA TYR A 732 6.49 7.90 -29.61
C TYR A 732 6.01 8.26 -28.20
N PHE A 733 4.73 8.04 -27.95
CA PHE A 733 4.12 8.04 -26.61
C PHE A 733 3.44 6.71 -26.32
N THR A 734 3.58 6.22 -25.08
CA THR A 734 2.78 5.11 -24.55
C THR A 734 2.22 5.44 -23.17
N GLY A 735 0.94 5.13 -22.94
CA GLY A 735 0.32 5.33 -21.64
C GLY A 735 -1.11 4.80 -21.58
N CYS A 736 -1.56 4.42 -20.38
CA CYS A 736 -2.95 4.04 -20.14
C CYS A 736 -3.57 4.88 -19.01
N SER A 737 -4.90 4.97 -18.92
CA SER A 737 -5.61 5.74 -17.89
C SER A 737 -5.30 7.24 -18.00
N THR A 738 -4.77 7.88 -16.95
CA THR A 738 -4.15 9.22 -17.01
C THR A 738 -3.08 9.32 -18.09
N GLY A 739 -2.30 8.27 -18.34
CA GLY A 739 -1.35 8.21 -19.45
C GLY A 739 -2.03 8.31 -20.80
N GLY A 740 -3.17 7.63 -20.95
CA GLY A 740 -4.00 7.74 -22.16
C GLY A 740 -4.49 9.18 -22.39
N ARG A 741 -4.91 9.87 -21.33
CA ARG A 741 -5.24 11.30 -21.34
C ARG A 741 -4.03 12.17 -21.70
N GLN A 742 -2.86 11.92 -21.10
CA GLN A 742 -1.63 12.68 -21.35
C GLN A 742 -1.19 12.60 -22.81
N GLY A 743 -1.22 11.41 -23.43
CA GLY A 743 -0.88 11.23 -24.85
C GLY A 743 -1.84 11.98 -25.79
N LEU A 744 -3.15 11.88 -25.55
CA LEU A 744 -4.15 12.65 -26.31
C LEU A 744 -4.01 14.16 -26.08
N LYS A 745 -3.67 14.61 -24.87
CA LYS A 745 -3.47 16.04 -24.57
C LYS A 745 -2.24 16.61 -25.25
N GLU A 746 -1.13 15.87 -25.26
CA GLU A 746 0.10 16.31 -25.94
C GLU A 746 -0.11 16.38 -27.46
N ALA A 747 -0.83 15.41 -28.05
CA ALA A 747 -1.22 15.45 -29.46
C ALA A 747 -2.10 16.66 -29.84
N GLN A 748 -2.85 17.23 -28.88
CA GLN A 748 -3.67 18.43 -29.07
C GLN A 748 -2.84 19.72 -28.95
N ILE A 749 -2.01 19.84 -27.91
CA ILE A 749 -1.31 21.10 -27.60
C ILE A 749 0.04 21.24 -28.31
N SER A 750 0.66 20.13 -28.70
CA SER A 750 1.95 20.08 -29.40
C SER A 750 1.92 18.97 -30.47
N PRO A 751 1.25 19.18 -31.62
CA PRO A 751 0.98 18.11 -32.59
C PRO A 751 2.21 17.54 -33.31
N GLY A 752 3.39 18.13 -33.11
CA GLY A 752 4.69 17.61 -33.55
C GLY A 752 5.50 16.90 -32.45
N SER A 753 4.92 16.70 -31.26
CA SER A 753 5.60 15.99 -30.17
C SER A 753 5.80 14.50 -30.46
N PHE A 754 4.89 13.84 -31.18
CA PHE A 754 4.95 12.41 -31.48
C PHE A 754 4.46 12.05 -32.87
N ASP A 755 5.17 11.14 -33.53
CA ASP A 755 4.77 10.48 -34.77
C ASP A 755 3.81 9.31 -34.49
N GLY A 756 3.87 8.72 -33.29
CA GLY A 756 3.01 7.62 -32.86
C GLY A 756 2.58 7.71 -31.39
N VAL A 757 1.29 7.52 -31.13
CA VAL A 757 0.66 7.63 -29.79
C VAL A 757 -0.16 6.37 -29.49
N LEU A 758 0.28 5.56 -28.53
CA LEU A 758 -0.43 4.40 -27.99
C LEU A 758 -1.14 4.78 -26.69
N VAL A 759 -2.48 4.74 -26.68
CA VAL A 759 -3.29 5.21 -25.53
C VAL A 759 -4.34 4.19 -25.09
N GLY A 760 -4.13 3.62 -23.89
CA GLY A 760 -5.08 2.71 -23.25
C GLY A 760 -6.10 3.42 -22.37
N ALA A 761 -7.36 2.95 -22.38
CA ALA A 761 -8.45 3.37 -21.49
C ALA A 761 -8.40 4.87 -21.05
N PRO A 762 -8.31 5.82 -22.00
CA PRO A 762 -7.88 7.18 -21.71
C PRO A 762 -8.88 7.92 -20.82
N ALA A 763 -8.38 8.46 -19.70
CA ALA A 763 -9.14 9.32 -18.78
C ALA A 763 -9.32 10.75 -19.35
N TRP A 764 -9.66 10.86 -20.64
CA TRP A 764 -9.58 12.09 -21.43
C TRP A 764 -10.51 13.19 -20.90
N TYR A 765 -11.70 12.83 -20.41
CA TYR A 765 -12.74 13.78 -20.01
C TYR A 765 -12.68 14.13 -18.51
N THR A 766 -11.51 14.43 -17.95
CA THR A 766 -11.28 14.60 -16.49
C THR A 766 -12.34 15.46 -15.79
N SER A 767 -12.70 16.61 -16.38
CA SER A 767 -13.73 17.52 -15.85
C SER A 767 -15.14 16.92 -15.73
N ARG A 768 -15.47 15.83 -16.42
CA ARG A 768 -16.75 15.12 -16.28
C ARG A 768 -16.62 13.68 -15.73
N LEU A 769 -15.54 12.96 -16.07
CA LEU A 769 -15.28 11.56 -15.67
C LEU A 769 -15.22 11.40 -14.14
N ASN A 770 -14.48 12.26 -13.45
CA ASN A 770 -14.36 12.18 -11.98
C ASN A 770 -15.69 12.54 -11.30
N ASN A 771 -16.40 13.55 -11.84
CA ASN A 771 -17.76 13.92 -11.42
C ASN A 771 -18.77 12.76 -11.63
N TRP A 772 -18.64 11.98 -12.71
CA TRP A 772 -19.44 10.77 -12.92
C TRP A 772 -19.13 9.68 -11.89
N ALA A 773 -17.85 9.46 -11.56
CA ALA A 773 -17.48 8.51 -10.50
C ALA A 773 -18.08 8.93 -9.13
N THR A 774 -18.16 10.23 -8.86
CA THR A 774 -18.86 10.78 -7.67
C THR A 774 -20.38 10.59 -7.73
N LYS A 775 -21.02 10.79 -8.88
CA LYS A 775 -22.46 10.52 -9.06
C LYS A 775 -22.79 9.02 -8.91
N VAL A 776 -21.94 8.13 -9.42
CA VAL A 776 -22.06 6.67 -9.24
C VAL A 776 -21.91 6.27 -7.77
N ALA A 777 -20.91 6.81 -7.07
CA ALA A 777 -20.78 6.62 -5.63
C ALA A 777 -21.97 7.18 -4.85
N GLN A 778 -22.55 8.31 -5.28
CA GLN A 778 -23.75 8.91 -4.69
C GLN A 778 -25.02 8.08 -4.91
N TRP A 779 -25.19 7.43 -6.07
CA TRP A 779 -26.34 6.53 -6.28
C TRP A 779 -26.28 5.30 -5.38
N ASN A 780 -25.08 4.84 -5.01
CA ASN A 780 -24.90 3.73 -4.07
C ASN A 780 -24.91 4.16 -2.58
N TRP A 781 -25.31 5.40 -2.28
CA TRP A 781 -25.20 6.02 -0.95
C TRP A 781 -26.56 6.27 -0.28
N PRO A 782 -26.65 6.23 1.07
CA PRO A 782 -25.69 5.66 2.02
C PRO A 782 -25.73 4.12 2.06
N ALA A 783 -24.82 3.49 2.82
CA ALA A 783 -24.72 2.03 2.92
C ALA A 783 -25.92 1.35 3.62
N ASP A 784 -26.77 2.11 4.31
CA ASP A 784 -28.06 1.71 4.88
C ASP A 784 -29.26 2.06 3.98
N SER A 785 -29.01 2.59 2.77
CA SER A 785 -30.05 2.79 1.74
C SER A 785 -30.60 1.45 1.23
N PRO A 786 -31.91 1.30 1.02
CA PRO A 786 -32.48 0.15 0.31
C PRO A 786 -31.92 -0.04 -1.11
N GLY A 787 -31.38 1.02 -1.73
CA GLY A 787 -30.72 0.96 -3.04
C GLY A 787 -29.25 0.55 -2.99
N HIS A 788 -28.66 0.32 -1.80
CA HIS A 788 -27.24 0.01 -1.67
C HIS A 788 -26.91 -1.39 -2.20
N VAL A 789 -26.05 -1.46 -3.21
CA VAL A 789 -25.43 -2.68 -3.71
C VAL A 789 -24.14 -2.91 -2.90
N PRO A 790 -24.09 -3.93 -2.01
CA PRO A 790 -22.91 -4.19 -1.20
C PRO A 790 -21.80 -4.79 -2.06
N TRP A 791 -20.54 -4.44 -1.78
CA TRP A 791 -19.38 -4.90 -2.56
C TRP A 791 -19.25 -6.44 -2.61
N THR A 792 -19.75 -7.15 -1.60
CA THR A 792 -19.73 -8.62 -1.54
C THR A 792 -20.63 -9.27 -2.59
N ALA A 793 -21.71 -8.59 -3.00
CA ALA A 793 -22.62 -9.06 -4.04
C ALA A 793 -22.10 -8.82 -5.46
N LEU A 794 -21.07 -7.98 -5.67
CA LEU A 794 -20.60 -7.62 -7.01
C LEU A 794 -19.95 -8.78 -7.78
N ARG A 795 -19.19 -9.68 -7.12
CA ARG A 795 -18.66 -10.88 -7.79
C ARG A 795 -19.76 -11.92 -8.12
N PRO A 796 -20.68 -12.26 -7.22
CA PRO A 796 -21.88 -13.04 -7.55
C PRO A 796 -22.74 -12.41 -8.67
N LEU A 797 -22.87 -11.08 -8.70
CA LEU A 797 -23.56 -10.35 -9.76
C LEU A 797 -22.84 -10.49 -11.10
N ALA A 798 -21.51 -10.33 -11.10
CA ALA A 798 -20.67 -10.50 -12.28
C ALA A 798 -20.80 -11.90 -12.89
N ARG A 799 -20.89 -12.95 -12.07
CA ARG A 799 -21.17 -14.33 -12.51
C ARG A 799 -22.53 -14.44 -13.20
N GLU A 800 -23.58 -13.87 -12.61
CA GLU A 800 -24.94 -13.94 -13.17
C GLU A 800 -25.09 -13.10 -14.45
N VAL A 801 -24.56 -11.87 -14.47
CA VAL A 801 -24.50 -11.04 -15.69
C VAL A 801 -23.71 -11.77 -16.78
N SER A 802 -22.55 -12.34 -16.46
CA SER A 802 -21.75 -13.12 -17.41
C SER A 802 -22.57 -14.30 -17.97
N ARG A 803 -23.23 -15.08 -17.11
CA ARG A 803 -24.06 -16.24 -17.51
C ARG A 803 -25.20 -15.87 -18.47
N ARG A 804 -25.82 -14.69 -18.30
CA ARG A 804 -26.86 -14.15 -19.19
C ARG A 804 -26.25 -13.65 -20.51
N CYS A 805 -25.20 -12.84 -20.43
CA CYS A 805 -24.66 -12.04 -21.53
C CYS A 805 -23.61 -12.72 -22.42
N ASP A 806 -22.92 -13.75 -21.93
CA ASP A 806 -21.90 -14.54 -22.63
C ASP A 806 -22.32 -14.89 -24.08
N GLY A 807 -23.52 -15.46 -24.26
CA GLY A 807 -24.07 -15.83 -25.57
C GLY A 807 -24.42 -14.69 -26.54
N ALA A 808 -24.10 -13.42 -26.25
CA ALA A 808 -24.56 -12.27 -27.04
C ALA A 808 -23.70 -11.96 -28.29
N ASP A 809 -22.48 -12.49 -28.37
CA ASP A 809 -21.67 -12.45 -29.60
C ASP A 809 -21.92 -13.64 -30.54
N GLY A 810 -22.45 -14.76 -30.01
CA GLY A 810 -22.75 -16.01 -30.71
C GLY A 810 -21.93 -17.21 -30.20
N VAL A 811 -20.93 -16.98 -29.36
CA VAL A 811 -20.08 -17.98 -28.69
C VAL A 811 -20.53 -18.13 -27.24
N ARG A 812 -20.11 -19.21 -26.56
CA ARG A 812 -20.28 -19.37 -25.10
C ARG A 812 -18.99 -19.90 -24.49
N ASP A 813 -18.17 -18.99 -23.99
CA ASP A 813 -16.81 -19.24 -23.51
C ASP A 813 -16.48 -18.54 -22.18
N GLY A 814 -17.40 -17.73 -21.64
CA GLY A 814 -17.25 -16.93 -20.42
C GLY A 814 -16.88 -15.46 -20.66
N ILE A 815 -16.60 -15.05 -21.91
CA ILE A 815 -16.08 -13.73 -22.26
C ILE A 815 -17.18 -12.91 -22.97
N LEU A 816 -17.52 -11.75 -22.42
CA LEU A 816 -18.49 -10.84 -23.02
C LEU A 816 -17.82 -10.04 -24.17
N SER A 817 -17.81 -10.60 -25.39
CA SER A 817 -17.29 -9.90 -26.58
C SER A 817 -18.30 -8.98 -27.26
N ALA A 818 -19.58 -9.09 -26.93
CA ALA A 818 -20.64 -8.17 -27.39
C ALA A 818 -21.62 -7.75 -26.26
N PRO A 819 -21.14 -7.12 -25.17
CA PRO A 819 -21.99 -6.74 -24.03
C PRO A 819 -23.09 -5.74 -24.42
N GLY A 820 -22.85 -4.89 -25.43
CA GLY A 820 -23.88 -4.01 -26.01
C GLY A 820 -25.01 -4.74 -26.76
N ARG A 821 -24.92 -6.07 -26.96
CA ARG A 821 -26.01 -6.93 -27.43
C ARG A 821 -26.72 -7.69 -26.31
N CYS A 822 -26.25 -7.58 -25.07
CA CYS A 822 -26.91 -8.25 -23.95
C CYS A 822 -28.22 -7.54 -23.56
N ALA A 823 -29.34 -8.13 -23.94
CA ALA A 823 -30.68 -7.67 -23.57
C ALA A 823 -31.07 -8.12 -22.15
N LEU A 824 -30.31 -7.67 -21.14
CA LEU A 824 -30.54 -7.97 -19.72
C LEU A 824 -31.78 -7.24 -19.19
N ASP A 825 -32.84 -7.97 -18.87
CA ASP A 825 -33.98 -7.40 -18.13
C ASP A 825 -33.71 -7.53 -16.63
N PHE A 826 -33.20 -6.45 -16.05
CA PHE A 826 -32.90 -6.36 -14.61
C PHE A 826 -34.03 -6.87 -13.69
N LEU A 827 -35.31 -6.74 -14.05
CA LEU A 827 -36.42 -7.21 -13.21
C LEU A 827 -36.76 -8.68 -13.45
N ALA A 828 -36.65 -9.18 -14.68
CA ALA A 828 -36.92 -10.59 -14.99
C ALA A 828 -35.72 -11.53 -14.75
N ASP A 829 -34.49 -11.02 -14.87
CA ASP A 829 -33.26 -11.79 -14.75
C ASP A 829 -32.65 -11.73 -13.33
N LEU A 830 -32.68 -10.57 -12.67
CA LEU A 830 -31.92 -10.32 -11.42
C LEU A 830 -32.77 -10.13 -10.15
N ALA A 831 -34.07 -9.87 -10.24
CA ALA A 831 -34.88 -9.57 -9.06
C ALA A 831 -35.12 -10.81 -8.18
N CYS A 832 -35.05 -10.65 -6.86
CA CYS A 832 -35.36 -11.72 -5.92
C CYS A 832 -36.80 -12.24 -6.09
N GLY A 833 -36.93 -13.53 -6.41
CA GLY A 833 -38.21 -14.18 -6.72
C GLY A 833 -38.58 -14.21 -8.21
N ALA A 834 -37.79 -13.62 -9.11
CA ALA A 834 -37.97 -13.76 -10.54
C ALA A 834 -37.62 -15.18 -11.04
N SER A 835 -38.20 -15.60 -12.17
CA SER A 835 -38.10 -16.98 -12.65
C SER A 835 -36.70 -17.31 -13.18
N GLY A 836 -35.89 -17.95 -12.33
CA GLY A 836 -34.51 -18.34 -12.64
C GLY A 836 -33.46 -17.32 -12.21
N ALA A 837 -33.81 -16.32 -11.39
CA ALA A 837 -32.85 -15.57 -10.58
C ALA A 837 -32.28 -16.45 -9.44
N SER A 838 -31.22 -15.99 -8.77
CA SER A 838 -30.64 -16.71 -7.62
C SER A 838 -31.62 -16.83 -6.46
N ALA A 839 -31.42 -17.87 -5.63
CA ALA A 839 -32.09 -18.03 -4.34
C ALA A 839 -31.38 -17.26 -3.20
N GLU A 840 -30.19 -16.70 -3.44
CA GLU A 840 -29.36 -16.01 -2.46
C GLU A 840 -29.46 -14.48 -2.64
N ASP A 841 -29.92 -13.78 -1.61
CA ASP A 841 -30.06 -12.31 -1.61
C ASP A 841 -28.71 -11.63 -1.42
N SER A 842 -28.50 -10.54 -2.16
CA SER A 842 -27.46 -9.53 -2.00
C SER A 842 -27.04 -9.19 -0.57
N THR A 843 -27.98 -9.14 0.39
CA THR A 843 -27.68 -8.82 1.79
C THR A 843 -26.97 -9.96 2.54
N THR A 844 -27.09 -11.19 2.02
CA THR A 844 -26.44 -12.41 2.52
C THR A 844 -25.27 -12.88 1.65
N ALA A 845 -25.21 -12.44 0.39
CA ALA A 845 -24.27 -12.90 -0.61
C ALA A 845 -22.80 -12.62 -0.25
N THR A 846 -21.98 -13.66 -0.36
CA THR A 846 -20.52 -13.60 -0.17
C THR A 846 -19.81 -13.47 -1.52
N PRO A 847 -18.54 -13.00 -1.58
CA PRO A 847 -17.76 -13.01 -2.83
C PRO A 847 -17.61 -14.41 -3.46
N GLN A 848 -17.79 -15.47 -2.67
CA GLN A 848 -17.74 -16.87 -3.08
C GLN A 848 -19.07 -17.41 -3.64
N SER A 849 -20.20 -16.72 -3.42
CA SER A 849 -21.53 -17.20 -3.82
C SER A 849 -21.72 -17.24 -5.34
N ASP A 850 -22.29 -18.32 -5.89
CA ASP A 850 -22.29 -18.58 -7.35
C ASP A 850 -23.11 -17.56 -8.16
N SER A 851 -24.21 -17.04 -7.61
CA SER A 851 -25.05 -16.01 -8.22
C SER A 851 -25.90 -15.32 -7.15
N VAL A 852 -26.43 -14.14 -7.45
CA VAL A 852 -27.16 -13.30 -6.47
C VAL A 852 -28.45 -12.74 -7.06
N CYS A 853 -29.45 -12.52 -6.21
CA CYS A 853 -30.64 -11.75 -6.54
C CYS A 853 -30.63 -10.38 -5.84
N LEU A 854 -31.31 -9.42 -6.46
CA LEU A 854 -31.34 -8.03 -6.03
C LEU A 854 -32.77 -7.59 -5.67
N THR A 855 -32.88 -6.59 -4.81
CA THR A 855 -34.12 -5.83 -4.61
C THR A 855 -34.38 -4.87 -5.77
N GLU A 856 -35.63 -4.45 -5.95
CA GLU A 856 -36.03 -3.46 -6.97
C GLU A 856 -35.27 -2.13 -6.82
N ALA A 857 -34.96 -1.72 -5.59
CA ALA A 857 -34.19 -0.50 -5.32
C ALA A 857 -32.71 -0.63 -5.73
N GLN A 858 -32.07 -1.78 -5.50
CA GLN A 858 -30.71 -2.06 -5.98
C GLN A 858 -30.66 -2.19 -7.52
N ILE A 859 -31.71 -2.74 -8.13
CA ILE A 859 -31.89 -2.77 -9.58
C ILE A 859 -31.97 -1.36 -10.18
N GLU A 860 -32.69 -0.45 -9.53
CA GLU A 860 -32.74 0.96 -9.92
C GLU A 860 -31.38 1.65 -9.78
N THR A 861 -30.61 1.37 -8.71
CA THR A 861 -29.22 1.82 -8.58
C THR A 861 -28.37 1.32 -9.74
N LEU A 862 -28.37 0.02 -10.03
CA LEU A 862 -27.58 -0.56 -11.13
C LEU A 862 -27.95 0.02 -12.50
N ARG A 863 -29.26 0.15 -12.80
CA ARG A 863 -29.76 0.76 -14.04
C ARG A 863 -29.16 2.14 -14.31
N ARG A 864 -28.86 2.91 -13.26
CA ARG A 864 -28.19 4.22 -13.39
C ARG A 864 -26.70 4.12 -13.68
N VAL A 865 -26.01 3.10 -13.18
CA VAL A 865 -24.55 2.92 -13.41
C VAL A 865 -24.22 2.38 -14.80
N TYR A 866 -25.08 1.52 -15.37
CA TYR A 866 -25.03 1.17 -16.81
C TYR A 866 -25.64 2.27 -17.70
N GLY A 867 -26.55 3.08 -17.14
CA GLY A 867 -27.16 4.23 -17.79
C GLY A 867 -26.23 5.43 -17.91
N ASP A 868 -26.59 6.36 -18.78
CA ASP A 868 -25.78 7.55 -19.03
C ASP A 868 -26.09 8.64 -17.99
N TYR A 869 -25.05 9.23 -17.39
CA TYR A 869 -25.25 10.40 -16.55
C TYR A 869 -25.47 11.62 -17.45
N VAL A 870 -26.73 12.04 -17.54
CA VAL A 870 -27.15 13.32 -18.11
C VAL A 870 -27.40 14.30 -16.97
N SER A 871 -27.00 15.56 -17.14
CA SER A 871 -27.22 16.58 -16.12
C SER A 871 -28.71 16.92 -15.97
N GLU A 872 -29.17 16.92 -14.72
CA GLU A 872 -30.49 17.37 -14.29
C GLU A 872 -30.65 18.91 -14.44
N LEU A 873 -29.53 19.64 -14.53
CA LEU A 873 -29.47 21.10 -14.62
C LEU A 873 -29.38 21.62 -16.07
N THR A 874 -28.58 20.97 -16.92
CA THR A 874 -28.34 21.43 -18.31
C THR A 874 -28.93 20.52 -19.39
N GLY A 875 -29.27 19.27 -19.07
CA GLY A 875 -29.63 18.24 -20.06
C GLY A 875 -28.45 17.72 -20.88
N GLU A 876 -27.21 18.08 -20.53
CA GLU A 876 -25.99 17.64 -21.23
C GLU A 876 -25.54 16.25 -20.77
N LEU A 877 -25.01 15.44 -21.69
CA LEU A 877 -24.34 14.18 -21.36
C LEU A 877 -23.02 14.46 -20.63
N ILE A 878 -22.93 14.06 -19.37
CA ILE A 878 -21.73 14.19 -18.54
C ILE A 878 -20.76 13.04 -18.86
N GLN A 879 -21.22 11.79 -18.76
CA GLN A 879 -20.42 10.62 -19.06
C GLN A 879 -21.32 9.41 -19.38
N PRO A 880 -21.00 8.59 -20.40
CA PRO A 880 -21.68 7.32 -20.65
C PRO A 880 -21.52 6.31 -19.51
N GLY A 881 -22.55 5.49 -19.29
CA GLY A 881 -22.53 4.41 -18.30
C GLY A 881 -21.63 3.22 -18.65
N LEU A 882 -21.45 2.32 -17.68
CA LEU A 882 -20.67 1.09 -17.81
C LEU A 882 -21.31 0.06 -18.77
N LEU A 883 -20.52 -0.92 -19.18
CA LEU A 883 -20.97 -2.08 -19.95
C LEU A 883 -21.21 -3.29 -19.02
N PRO A 884 -22.13 -4.20 -19.37
CA PRO A 884 -22.16 -5.54 -18.80
C PRO A 884 -20.79 -6.23 -18.90
N GLY A 885 -20.31 -6.81 -17.81
CA GLY A 885 -18.96 -7.35 -17.64
C GLY A 885 -18.06 -6.49 -16.75
N SER A 886 -18.38 -5.21 -16.53
CA SER A 886 -17.60 -4.33 -15.64
C SER A 886 -17.79 -4.67 -14.14
N GLU A 887 -18.79 -5.47 -13.78
CA GLU A 887 -19.18 -5.79 -12.39
C GLU A 887 -18.02 -6.33 -11.54
N TRP A 888 -17.10 -7.09 -12.15
CA TRP A 888 -15.90 -7.63 -11.50
C TRP A 888 -15.03 -6.55 -10.83
N THR A 889 -14.91 -5.38 -11.47
CA THR A 889 -14.10 -4.25 -10.97
C THR A 889 -14.92 -3.05 -10.47
N MET A 890 -16.24 -3.06 -10.68
CA MET A 890 -17.21 -2.00 -10.31
C MET A 890 -17.14 -1.51 -8.85
N HIS A 891 -16.53 -2.29 -7.96
CA HIS A 891 -16.20 -1.87 -6.60
C HIS A 891 -15.30 -0.61 -6.53
N VAL A 892 -14.51 -0.30 -7.56
CA VAL A 892 -13.65 0.91 -7.61
C VAL A 892 -14.43 2.23 -7.62
N VAL A 893 -15.67 2.21 -8.12
CA VAL A 893 -16.60 3.35 -8.14
C VAL A 893 -17.78 3.19 -7.16
N LEU A 894 -18.14 1.96 -6.77
CA LEU A 894 -19.24 1.69 -5.84
C LEU A 894 -18.85 1.56 -4.36
N ASN A 895 -17.58 1.34 -4.00
CA ASN A 895 -17.18 1.14 -2.61
C ASN A 895 -17.32 2.43 -1.78
N TYR A 896 -18.07 2.34 -0.68
CA TYR A 896 -18.41 3.47 0.18
C TYR A 896 -17.73 3.44 1.57
N SER A 897 -16.49 2.96 1.68
CA SER A 897 -15.71 3.07 2.94
C SER A 897 -15.14 4.48 3.22
N GLY A 898 -15.88 5.53 2.83
CA GLY A 898 -15.46 6.94 2.90
C GLY A 898 -14.55 7.37 1.75
N ALA A 899 -15.15 7.99 0.72
CA ALA A 899 -14.49 8.61 -0.44
C ALA A 899 -13.59 7.69 -1.30
N SER A 900 -14.08 7.26 -2.48
CA SER A 900 -13.17 6.82 -3.54
C SER A 900 -12.37 8.04 -4.02
N PRO A 901 -11.02 8.02 -3.97
CA PRO A 901 -10.21 9.20 -4.27
C PRO A 901 -10.18 9.58 -5.76
N TYR A 902 -10.62 8.67 -6.64
CA TYR A 902 -10.86 8.94 -8.06
C TYR A 902 -12.21 9.63 -8.32
N ALA A 903 -13.13 9.56 -7.35
CA ALA A 903 -14.36 10.32 -7.30
C ALA A 903 -14.11 11.62 -6.48
N ILE A 904 -14.92 11.85 -5.45
CA ILE A 904 -15.02 13.04 -4.57
C ILE A 904 -13.70 13.74 -4.16
N GLY A 905 -12.55 13.05 -4.19
CA GLY A 905 -11.23 13.66 -4.03
C GLY A 905 -10.91 14.71 -5.09
N TYR A 906 -11.35 14.51 -6.34
CA TYR A 906 -11.16 15.50 -7.40
C TYR A 906 -11.94 16.79 -7.09
N GLU A 907 -13.19 16.68 -6.65
CA GLU A 907 -14.01 17.81 -6.22
C GLU A 907 -13.39 18.52 -5.01
N GLN A 908 -12.93 17.75 -4.00
CA GLN A 908 -12.26 18.28 -2.80
C GLN A 908 -10.96 19.05 -3.12
N TYR A 909 -10.09 18.53 -3.99
CA TYR A 909 -8.70 19.01 -4.13
C TYR A 909 -8.36 19.71 -5.46
N PHE A 910 -9.17 19.52 -6.51
CA PHE A 910 -9.02 20.21 -7.80
C PHE A 910 -10.10 21.28 -8.03
N VAL A 911 -11.37 21.00 -7.74
CA VAL A 911 -12.51 21.88 -8.13
C VAL A 911 -12.88 22.90 -7.05
N LEU A 912 -13.01 22.47 -5.78
CA LEU A 912 -13.60 23.28 -4.70
C LEU A 912 -12.59 23.79 -3.67
N ASP A 913 -11.41 23.17 -3.57
CA ASP A 913 -10.42 23.44 -2.53
C ASP A 913 -10.95 23.25 -1.08
N ASP A 914 -11.97 22.39 -0.91
CA ASP A 914 -12.58 22.04 0.38
C ASP A 914 -12.44 20.53 0.69
N PRO A 915 -11.45 20.13 1.50
CA PRO A 915 -11.32 18.76 2.03
C PRO A 915 -12.44 18.32 2.99
N GLY A 916 -13.43 19.17 3.26
CA GLY A 916 -14.65 18.86 3.99
C GLY A 916 -15.82 18.42 3.12
N PHE A 917 -15.77 18.62 1.80
CA PHE A 917 -16.87 18.36 0.87
C PHE A 917 -17.24 16.88 0.78
N GLY A 918 -18.52 16.54 0.97
CA GLY A 918 -19.02 15.18 1.04
C GLY A 918 -19.81 14.72 -0.20
N VAL A 919 -19.92 13.39 -0.36
CA VAL A 919 -20.74 12.74 -1.42
C VAL A 919 -22.24 13.11 -1.29
N SER A 920 -22.70 13.46 -0.08
CA SER A 920 -24.03 14.02 0.19
C SER A 920 -24.26 15.40 -0.41
N ASP A 921 -23.19 16.16 -0.63
CA ASP A 921 -23.25 17.58 -0.99
C ASP A 921 -23.07 17.76 -2.51
N PHE A 922 -22.61 16.71 -3.17
CA PHE A 922 -22.42 16.63 -4.61
C PHE A 922 -23.73 16.81 -5.38
N ASN A 923 -23.69 17.68 -6.38
CA ASN A 923 -24.81 18.02 -7.23
C ASN A 923 -24.29 18.67 -8.51
N ASP A 924 -25.16 18.75 -9.52
CA ASP A 924 -24.84 19.20 -10.87
C ASP A 924 -24.22 20.61 -10.96
N SER A 925 -24.39 21.50 -9.96
CA SER A 925 -23.67 22.79 -9.95
C SER A 925 -22.15 22.65 -9.79
N VAL A 926 -21.67 21.55 -9.19
CA VAL A 926 -20.24 21.21 -9.05
C VAL A 926 -19.70 20.63 -10.35
N VAL A 927 -20.49 19.80 -11.04
CA VAL A 927 -20.19 19.28 -12.39
C VAL A 927 -20.03 20.43 -13.38
N GLU A 928 -20.91 21.42 -13.26
CA GLU A 928 -20.90 22.64 -14.07
C GLU A 928 -19.79 23.63 -13.69
N LEU A 929 -19.38 23.68 -12.42
CA LEU A 929 -18.19 24.42 -12.01
C LEU A 929 -16.92 23.75 -12.55
N SER A 930 -16.84 22.42 -12.48
CA SER A 930 -15.72 21.64 -12.98
C SER A 930 -15.51 21.83 -14.48
N ALA A 931 -16.57 21.69 -15.28
CA ALA A 931 -16.49 21.89 -16.73
C ALA A 931 -16.12 23.33 -17.13
N ARG A 932 -16.57 24.36 -16.39
CA ARG A 932 -16.19 25.75 -16.65
C ARG A 932 -14.79 26.14 -16.16
N SER A 933 -14.16 25.35 -15.30
CA SER A 933 -12.86 25.67 -14.69
C SER A 933 -11.71 24.78 -15.17
N ASP A 934 -12.01 23.57 -15.68
CA ASP A 934 -11.08 22.48 -16.02
C ASP A 934 -9.75 22.56 -15.23
N PRO A 935 -9.75 22.33 -13.90
CA PRO A 935 -8.64 22.73 -13.06
C PRO A 935 -7.29 22.10 -13.46
N GLY A 936 -6.38 22.94 -13.97
CA GLY A 936 -5.08 22.53 -14.51
C GLY A 936 -5.03 22.34 -16.04
N GLY A 937 -6.14 22.55 -16.77
CA GLY A 937 -6.23 22.32 -18.20
C GLY A 937 -6.13 20.84 -18.57
N ALA A 938 -6.60 19.95 -17.70
CA ALA A 938 -6.36 18.51 -17.78
C ALA A 938 -7.24 17.78 -18.81
N THR A 939 -8.43 18.30 -19.13
CA THR A 939 -9.34 17.67 -20.10
C THR A 939 -8.71 17.69 -21.49
N ALA A 940 -8.84 16.59 -22.23
CA ALA A 940 -8.20 16.36 -23.53
C ALA A 940 -9.24 16.19 -24.65
N ASP A 941 -10.10 17.18 -24.83
CA ASP A 941 -11.30 17.15 -25.68
C ASP A 941 -11.20 17.97 -26.99
N ASP A 942 -10.02 18.47 -27.38
CA ASP A 942 -9.86 19.12 -28.69
C ASP A 942 -9.72 18.08 -29.83
N TYR A 943 -10.86 17.51 -30.24
CA TYR A 943 -10.93 16.59 -31.37
C TYR A 943 -10.47 17.25 -32.69
N GLY A 944 -10.57 18.58 -32.79
CA GLY A 944 -10.19 19.35 -33.97
C GLY A 944 -8.68 19.45 -34.16
N ALA A 945 -7.92 19.65 -33.07
CA ALA A 945 -6.47 19.60 -33.09
C ALA A 945 -5.93 18.20 -33.46
N VAL A 946 -6.60 17.13 -33.00
CA VAL A 946 -6.25 15.74 -33.36
C VAL A 946 -6.60 15.43 -34.83
N ALA A 947 -7.81 15.80 -35.29
CA ALA A 947 -8.27 15.57 -36.66
C ALA A 947 -7.55 16.44 -37.71
N GLY A 948 -7.11 17.64 -37.33
CA GLY A 948 -6.32 18.56 -38.13
C GLY A 948 -4.83 18.40 -37.86
N ALA A 949 -4.28 19.25 -37.00
CA ALA A 949 -2.84 19.46 -36.87
C ALA A 949 -2.01 18.19 -36.54
N PHE A 950 -2.52 17.26 -35.74
CA PHE A 950 -1.80 16.00 -35.44
C PHE A 950 -1.84 14.99 -36.60
N ARG A 951 -2.96 14.94 -37.33
CA ARG A 951 -3.05 14.18 -38.59
C ARG A 951 -2.17 14.79 -39.68
N GLU A 952 -2.11 16.13 -39.75
CA GLU A 952 -1.35 16.88 -40.74
C GLU A 952 0.16 16.87 -40.50
N SER A 953 0.63 16.70 -39.26
CA SER A 953 2.03 16.38 -38.96
C SER A 953 2.42 14.94 -39.35
N GLY A 954 1.44 14.09 -39.66
CA GLY A 954 1.59 12.68 -40.04
C GLY A 954 1.29 11.69 -38.92
N GLY A 955 1.05 12.19 -37.70
CA GLY A 955 0.94 11.41 -36.46
C GLY A 955 -0.12 10.31 -36.48
N LYS A 956 0.19 9.20 -35.81
CA LYS A 956 -0.66 8.01 -35.68
C LYS A 956 -1.15 7.80 -34.25
N VAL A 957 -2.40 7.40 -34.08
CA VAL A 957 -3.01 7.06 -32.78
C VAL A 957 -3.55 5.64 -32.81
N LEU A 958 -3.09 4.80 -31.88
CA LEU A 958 -3.76 3.54 -31.51
C LEU A 958 -4.41 3.74 -30.14
N MET A 959 -5.73 3.78 -30.08
CA MET A 959 -6.48 3.75 -28.81
C MET A 959 -7.01 2.34 -28.56
N TYR A 960 -6.86 1.83 -27.34
CA TYR A 960 -7.49 0.58 -26.92
C TYR A 960 -8.25 0.75 -25.61
N HIS A 961 -9.32 -0.04 -25.40
CA HIS A 961 -10.10 0.00 -24.17
C HIS A 961 -10.61 -1.39 -23.79
N GLY A 962 -10.48 -1.74 -22.51
CA GLY A 962 -11.08 -2.95 -21.94
C GLY A 962 -12.60 -2.84 -21.89
N MET A 963 -13.30 -3.90 -22.29
CA MET A 963 -14.76 -3.97 -22.30
C MET A 963 -15.36 -4.33 -20.92
N ALA A 964 -14.52 -4.71 -19.96
CA ALA A 964 -14.85 -4.94 -18.56
C ALA A 964 -14.19 -3.89 -17.62
N ASP A 965 -13.83 -2.72 -18.16
CA ASP A 965 -13.35 -1.58 -17.37
C ASP A 965 -14.51 -0.96 -16.58
N ALA A 966 -14.28 -0.68 -15.30
CA ALA A 966 -15.26 -0.02 -14.41
C ALA A 966 -14.74 1.27 -13.77
N LEU A 967 -13.48 1.65 -14.03
CA LEU A 967 -12.89 2.91 -13.56
C LEU A 967 -13.01 3.99 -14.63
N VAL A 968 -12.81 3.63 -15.89
CA VAL A 968 -13.09 4.47 -17.05
C VAL A 968 -14.12 3.74 -17.91
N PRO A 969 -15.34 4.30 -18.12
CA PRO A 969 -16.32 3.66 -18.99
C PRO A 969 -15.80 3.51 -20.42
N THR A 970 -15.82 2.29 -20.97
CA THR A 970 -15.43 1.97 -22.35
C THR A 970 -16.15 2.86 -23.36
N ARG A 971 -17.44 3.11 -23.12
CA ARG A 971 -18.30 3.99 -23.92
C ARG A 971 -17.85 5.46 -23.95
N GLY A 972 -17.00 5.88 -23.02
CA GLY A 972 -16.30 7.17 -23.07
C GLY A 972 -15.22 7.25 -24.16
N SER A 973 -14.58 6.13 -24.51
CA SER A 973 -13.70 6.06 -25.69
C SER A 973 -14.49 5.97 -26.99
N ASP A 974 -15.63 5.28 -26.99
CA ASP A 974 -16.56 5.30 -28.15
C ASP A 974 -16.99 6.73 -28.46
N LEU A 975 -17.35 7.51 -27.42
CA LEU A 975 -17.67 8.94 -27.54
C LEU A 975 -16.50 9.73 -28.11
N TYR A 976 -15.28 9.56 -27.57
CA TYR A 976 -14.09 10.27 -28.06
C TYR A 976 -13.83 9.99 -29.54
N TYR A 977 -13.83 8.71 -29.93
CA TYR A 977 -13.58 8.30 -31.31
C TYR A 977 -14.64 8.85 -32.26
N ASN A 978 -15.93 8.76 -31.88
CA ASN A 978 -17.02 9.30 -32.68
C ASN A 978 -16.92 10.84 -32.83
N ARG A 979 -16.52 11.57 -31.79
CA ARG A 979 -16.26 13.03 -31.87
C ARG A 979 -15.09 13.37 -32.80
N THR A 980 -14.04 12.57 -32.86
CA THR A 980 -12.97 12.76 -33.84
C THR A 980 -13.42 12.41 -35.27
N VAL A 981 -14.27 11.39 -35.45
CA VAL A 981 -14.91 11.12 -36.76
C VAL A 981 -15.84 12.27 -37.19
N GLU A 982 -16.59 12.88 -36.26
CA GLU A 982 -17.40 14.08 -36.53
C GLU A 982 -16.52 15.28 -36.92
N ALA A 983 -15.40 15.52 -36.22
CA ALA A 983 -14.42 16.56 -36.56
C ALA A 983 -13.78 16.32 -37.95
N MET A 984 -13.63 15.05 -38.34
CA MET A 984 -13.24 14.60 -39.69
C MET A 984 -14.39 14.68 -40.73
N GLY A 985 -15.49 15.38 -40.42
CA GLY A 985 -16.63 15.56 -41.32
C GLY A 985 -17.53 14.32 -41.48
N GLY A 986 -17.39 13.34 -40.59
CA GLY A 986 -18.08 12.04 -40.65
C GLY A 986 -17.30 10.94 -41.39
N ASP A 987 -16.09 11.21 -41.90
CA ASP A 987 -15.32 10.23 -42.65
C ASP A 987 -14.54 9.27 -41.74
N LEU A 988 -15.18 8.12 -41.45
CA LEU A 988 -14.59 7.02 -40.69
C LEU A 988 -13.35 6.41 -41.38
N ASN A 989 -13.25 6.42 -42.71
CA ASN A 989 -12.11 5.86 -43.42
C ASN A 989 -10.90 6.79 -43.31
N ALA A 990 -11.07 8.08 -43.62
CA ALA A 990 -10.03 9.09 -43.45
C ALA A 990 -9.60 9.24 -41.98
N THR A 991 -10.48 8.90 -41.03
CA THR A 991 -10.11 8.78 -39.60
C THR A 991 -9.19 7.58 -39.38
N ARG A 992 -9.55 6.38 -39.88
CA ARG A 992 -8.75 5.14 -39.75
C ARG A 992 -7.38 5.16 -40.45
N ASP A 993 -7.12 6.13 -41.32
CA ASP A 993 -5.80 6.37 -41.93
C ASP A 993 -4.77 6.95 -40.94
N PHE A 994 -5.21 7.46 -39.78
CA PHE A 994 -4.33 8.00 -38.75
C PHE A 994 -4.73 7.62 -37.31
N PHE A 995 -6.01 7.42 -37.02
CA PHE A 995 -6.53 7.07 -35.71
C PHE A 995 -7.34 5.77 -35.77
N ARG A 996 -6.88 4.73 -35.07
CA ARG A 996 -7.56 3.44 -34.94
C ARG A 996 -7.90 3.15 -33.50
N TYR A 997 -9.07 2.53 -33.29
CA TYR A 997 -9.63 2.22 -31.99
C TYR A 997 -9.90 0.72 -31.87
N PHE A 998 -9.62 0.14 -30.70
CA PHE A 998 -9.69 -1.30 -30.44
C PHE A 998 -10.45 -1.58 -29.13
N LEU A 999 -11.51 -2.36 -29.23
CA LEU A 999 -12.28 -2.87 -28.09
C LEU A 999 -11.74 -4.25 -27.68
N VAL A 1000 -11.40 -4.45 -26.41
CA VAL A 1000 -10.79 -5.69 -25.91
C VAL A 1000 -11.79 -6.44 -25.00
N PRO A 1001 -12.41 -7.54 -25.48
CA PRO A 1001 -13.34 -8.38 -24.71
C PRO A 1001 -12.77 -8.85 -23.37
N GLY A 1002 -13.53 -8.71 -22.28
CA GLY A 1002 -13.20 -9.24 -20.95
C GLY A 1002 -11.92 -8.70 -20.29
N MET A 1003 -11.17 -7.81 -20.94
CA MET A 1003 -10.07 -7.06 -20.32
C MET A 1003 -10.63 -5.95 -19.43
N GLN A 1004 -10.01 -5.78 -18.26
CA GLN A 1004 -10.34 -4.76 -17.28
C GLN A 1004 -9.54 -3.45 -17.54
N HIS A 1005 -9.36 -2.61 -16.52
CA HIS A 1005 -8.65 -1.34 -16.66
C HIS A 1005 -7.17 -1.56 -17.02
N CYS A 1006 -6.77 -1.11 -18.22
CA CYS A 1006 -5.44 -1.25 -18.85
C CYS A 1006 -4.95 -2.68 -19.18
N GLY A 1007 -5.37 -3.68 -18.42
CA GLY A 1007 -4.99 -5.08 -18.57
C GLY A 1007 -5.78 -5.97 -17.60
N LEU A 1008 -5.31 -7.20 -17.41
CA LEU A 1008 -5.89 -8.24 -16.54
C LEU A 1008 -7.36 -8.61 -16.87
N THR A 1009 -7.83 -9.68 -16.22
CA THR A 1009 -9.17 -10.24 -16.36
C THR A 1009 -9.53 -11.12 -15.15
N ASP A 1010 -10.82 -11.19 -14.81
CA ASP A 1010 -11.39 -12.16 -13.87
C ASP A 1010 -12.08 -13.34 -14.58
N VAL A 1011 -12.13 -13.36 -15.92
CA VAL A 1011 -12.93 -14.30 -16.74
C VAL A 1011 -12.10 -15.03 -17.81
N ASP A 1012 -10.79 -15.16 -17.58
CA ASP A 1012 -9.84 -15.81 -18.49
C ASP A 1012 -9.92 -15.30 -19.95
N ALA A 1013 -10.21 -14.00 -20.13
CA ALA A 1013 -10.17 -13.36 -21.43
C ALA A 1013 -8.73 -13.07 -21.90
N PRO A 1014 -8.41 -13.19 -23.20
CA PRO A 1014 -7.13 -12.74 -23.74
C PRO A 1014 -6.98 -11.22 -23.59
N TRP A 1015 -5.97 -10.78 -22.82
CA TRP A 1015 -5.82 -9.38 -22.41
C TRP A 1015 -4.43 -8.80 -22.68
N ALA A 1016 -3.40 -9.64 -22.83
CA ALA A 1016 -2.02 -9.19 -22.99
C ALA A 1016 -1.65 -9.08 -24.48
N PHE A 1017 -1.25 -7.89 -24.91
CA PHE A 1017 -0.89 -7.55 -26.30
C PHE A 1017 0.18 -6.44 -26.40
N GLY A 1018 1.04 -6.28 -25.39
CA GLY A 1018 2.07 -5.22 -25.37
C GLY A 1018 1.49 -3.81 -25.16
N GLY A 1019 0.27 -3.72 -24.59
CA GLY A 1019 -0.33 -2.45 -24.20
C GLY A 1019 0.46 -1.75 -23.08
N ALA A 1020 0.29 -0.44 -22.97
CA ALA A 1020 0.87 0.36 -21.90
C ALA A 1020 0.54 -0.20 -20.51
N TYR A 1021 1.56 -0.32 -19.66
CA TYR A 1021 1.52 -0.91 -18.32
C TYR A 1021 1.24 -2.42 -18.26
N GLN A 1022 1.17 -3.14 -19.39
CA GLN A 1022 0.96 -4.59 -19.39
C GLN A 1022 2.24 -5.38 -19.10
N ALA A 1023 3.40 -4.98 -19.65
CA ALA A 1023 4.65 -5.70 -19.42
C ALA A 1023 5.07 -5.76 -17.93
N PRO A 1024 4.94 -4.68 -17.11
CA PRO A 1024 5.19 -4.71 -15.67
C PRO A 1024 4.37 -5.72 -14.87
N VAL A 1025 3.20 -6.14 -15.35
CA VAL A 1025 2.34 -7.14 -14.67
C VAL A 1025 3.07 -8.49 -14.55
N PHE A 1026 3.91 -8.83 -15.52
CA PHE A 1026 4.72 -10.04 -15.55
C PHE A 1026 6.10 -9.86 -14.87
N GLY A 1027 6.27 -8.81 -14.07
CA GLY A 1027 7.50 -8.52 -13.32
C GLY A 1027 8.45 -7.52 -13.99
N ASN A 1028 9.46 -7.10 -13.23
CA ASN A 1028 10.30 -5.93 -13.54
C ASN A 1028 11.37 -6.15 -14.62
N ARG A 1029 11.44 -7.33 -15.23
CA ARG A 1029 12.36 -7.69 -16.33
C ARG A 1029 11.68 -7.77 -17.70
N THR A 1030 10.35 -7.85 -17.72
CA THR A 1030 9.55 -8.03 -18.94
C THR A 1030 9.44 -6.73 -19.74
N HIS A 1031 9.30 -6.85 -21.06
CA HIS A 1031 9.14 -5.71 -21.97
C HIS A 1031 8.20 -5.97 -23.17
N SER A 1032 7.85 -7.23 -23.44
CA SER A 1032 6.96 -7.67 -24.53
C SER A 1032 5.87 -8.59 -23.97
N VAL A 1033 4.98 -9.09 -24.83
CA VAL A 1033 4.11 -10.23 -24.49
C VAL A 1033 4.97 -11.49 -24.32
N PRO A 1034 4.97 -12.14 -23.14
CA PRO A 1034 5.87 -13.27 -22.89
C PRO A 1034 5.65 -14.47 -23.83
N GLY A 1035 6.70 -14.91 -24.51
CA GLY A 1035 6.67 -15.97 -25.52
C GLY A 1035 6.37 -15.50 -26.95
N PHE A 1036 6.18 -14.19 -27.16
CA PHE A 1036 5.95 -13.55 -28.46
C PHE A 1036 6.90 -12.35 -28.67
N GLU A 1037 8.08 -12.40 -28.04
CA GLU A 1037 9.09 -11.35 -28.08
C GLU A 1037 9.51 -11.02 -29.52
N GLY A 1038 9.21 -9.79 -29.96
CA GLY A 1038 9.55 -9.32 -31.30
C GLY A 1038 8.55 -9.68 -32.40
N ASP A 1039 7.33 -10.11 -32.05
CA ASP A 1039 6.22 -10.25 -32.99
C ASP A 1039 5.22 -9.07 -32.91
N PRO A 1040 5.22 -8.13 -33.89
CA PRO A 1040 4.23 -7.05 -33.96
C PRO A 1040 2.78 -7.53 -34.13
N GLY A 1041 2.55 -8.80 -34.47
CA GLY A 1041 1.23 -9.41 -34.45
C GLY A 1041 0.66 -9.60 -33.03
N HIS A 1042 1.52 -9.63 -32.01
CA HIS A 1042 1.15 -9.78 -30.59
C HIS A 1042 1.54 -8.56 -29.74
N ASP A 1043 2.51 -7.73 -30.14
CA ASP A 1043 2.88 -6.49 -29.44
C ASP A 1043 2.41 -5.23 -30.19
N VAL A 1044 1.41 -4.53 -29.63
CA VAL A 1044 0.77 -3.35 -30.23
C VAL A 1044 1.67 -2.11 -30.25
N LEU A 1045 2.68 -2.02 -29.38
CA LEU A 1045 3.67 -0.94 -29.45
C LEU A 1045 4.60 -1.15 -30.65
N MET A 1046 4.99 -2.40 -30.93
CA MET A 1046 5.71 -2.73 -32.16
C MET A 1046 4.83 -2.57 -33.41
N ALA A 1047 3.53 -2.87 -33.32
CA ALA A 1047 2.58 -2.59 -34.40
C ALA A 1047 2.43 -1.08 -34.71
N LEU A 1048 2.50 -0.21 -33.69
CA LEU A 1048 2.53 1.24 -33.88
C LEU A 1048 3.81 1.70 -34.59
N VAL A 1049 4.97 1.17 -34.19
CA VAL A 1049 6.26 1.43 -34.87
C VAL A 1049 6.17 1.04 -36.35
N ASP A 1050 5.61 -0.12 -36.66
CA ASP A 1050 5.41 -0.57 -38.05
C ASP A 1050 4.45 0.31 -38.84
N TRP A 1051 3.43 0.89 -38.20
CA TRP A 1051 2.50 1.80 -38.88
C TRP A 1051 3.12 3.17 -39.17
N VAL A 1052 3.95 3.68 -38.25
CA VAL A 1052 4.66 4.96 -38.39
C VAL A 1052 5.81 4.86 -39.39
N GLU A 1053 6.70 3.89 -39.23
CA GLU A 1053 7.97 3.82 -39.98
C GLU A 1053 7.83 3.09 -41.31
N ARG A 1054 6.95 2.08 -41.37
CA ARG A 1054 6.80 1.20 -42.53
C ARG A 1054 5.46 1.38 -43.24
N GLY A 1055 4.58 2.24 -42.73
CA GLY A 1055 3.26 2.51 -43.29
C GLY A 1055 2.29 1.34 -43.19
N VAL A 1056 2.56 0.33 -42.36
CA VAL A 1056 1.76 -0.90 -42.26
C VAL A 1056 0.54 -0.68 -41.35
N PRO A 1057 -0.70 -0.68 -41.88
CA PRO A 1057 -1.88 -0.39 -41.06
C PRO A 1057 -2.17 -1.53 -40.07
N VAL A 1058 -2.34 -1.19 -38.79
CA VAL A 1058 -2.78 -2.14 -37.75
C VAL A 1058 -4.27 -2.41 -37.90
N ASP A 1059 -4.70 -3.38 -38.69
CA ASP A 1059 -6.12 -3.78 -38.78
C ASP A 1059 -6.54 -4.72 -37.64
N SER A 1060 -5.58 -5.45 -37.06
CA SER A 1060 -5.76 -6.30 -35.88
C SER A 1060 -4.43 -6.69 -35.25
N PHE A 1061 -4.44 -7.04 -33.95
CA PHE A 1061 -3.36 -7.71 -33.22
C PHE A 1061 -3.95 -8.83 -32.35
N VAL A 1062 -3.15 -9.78 -31.88
CA VAL A 1062 -3.62 -10.93 -31.10
C VAL A 1062 -3.37 -10.72 -29.61
N ALA A 1063 -4.45 -10.65 -28.82
CA ALA A 1063 -4.37 -10.67 -27.37
C ALA A 1063 -4.24 -12.11 -26.85
N THR A 1064 -3.55 -12.27 -25.73
CA THR A 1064 -3.20 -13.57 -25.12
C THR A 1064 -3.57 -13.62 -23.63
N THR A 1065 -3.87 -14.82 -23.13
CA THR A 1065 -3.86 -15.15 -21.69
C THR A 1065 -3.37 -16.59 -21.47
N TRP A 1066 -2.92 -16.89 -20.24
CA TRP A 1066 -2.29 -18.15 -19.84
C TRP A 1066 -3.14 -18.88 -18.78
N ARG A 1067 -2.82 -20.15 -18.49
CA ARG A 1067 -3.63 -21.02 -17.58
C ARG A 1067 -3.72 -20.51 -16.15
N SER A 1068 -2.83 -19.62 -15.77
CA SER A 1068 -2.99 -18.62 -14.72
C SER A 1068 -2.75 -17.26 -15.37
N SER A 1069 -3.72 -16.35 -15.30
CA SER A 1069 -3.85 -15.19 -16.19
C SER A 1069 -2.73 -14.15 -16.10
N ALA A 1070 -1.88 -14.23 -15.08
CA ALA A 1070 -0.69 -13.39 -14.87
C ALA A 1070 0.63 -14.19 -14.77
N GLU A 1071 0.63 -15.50 -15.02
CA GLU A 1071 1.81 -16.38 -14.92
C GLU A 1071 2.07 -17.10 -16.26
N PRO A 1072 2.92 -16.52 -17.14
CA PRO A 1072 3.15 -17.04 -18.48
C PRO A 1072 3.72 -18.46 -18.54
N SER A 1073 4.47 -18.90 -17.53
CA SER A 1073 5.03 -20.26 -17.49
C SER A 1073 3.97 -21.36 -17.36
N SER A 1074 2.73 -20.99 -17.00
CA SER A 1074 1.58 -21.90 -17.01
C SER A 1074 1.11 -22.30 -18.41
N GLY A 1075 1.64 -21.64 -19.46
CA GLY A 1075 1.34 -21.89 -20.86
C GLY A 1075 0.06 -21.19 -21.33
N VAL A 1076 -0.01 -20.88 -22.63
CA VAL A 1076 -1.16 -20.19 -23.23
C VAL A 1076 -2.44 -20.99 -23.00
N LEU A 1077 -3.49 -20.29 -22.58
CA LEU A 1077 -4.85 -20.81 -22.41
C LEU A 1077 -5.75 -20.36 -23.56
N ARG A 1078 -5.79 -19.05 -23.86
CA ARG A 1078 -6.60 -18.48 -24.95
C ARG A 1078 -5.88 -17.38 -25.71
N GLN A 1079 -6.19 -17.26 -27.00
CA GLN A 1079 -5.81 -16.13 -27.84
C GLN A 1079 -6.99 -15.69 -28.72
N ARG A 1080 -7.13 -14.37 -28.95
CA ARG A 1080 -8.18 -13.80 -29.81
C ARG A 1080 -7.66 -12.58 -30.56
N PRO A 1081 -7.93 -12.42 -31.87
CA PRO A 1081 -7.62 -11.18 -32.58
C PRO A 1081 -8.50 -10.05 -32.04
N VAL A 1082 -7.87 -8.94 -31.68
CA VAL A 1082 -8.51 -7.67 -31.36
C VAL A 1082 -8.57 -6.85 -32.64
N CYS A 1083 -9.77 -6.41 -33.02
CA CYS A 1083 -10.05 -5.83 -34.34
C CYS A 1083 -10.17 -4.31 -34.29
N ALA A 1084 -9.74 -3.63 -35.36
CA ALA A 1084 -9.95 -2.18 -35.50
C ALA A 1084 -11.45 -1.86 -35.68
N TYR A 1085 -12.00 -1.09 -34.75
CA TYR A 1085 -13.39 -0.63 -34.71
C TYR A 1085 -13.83 0.03 -36.03
N PRO A 1086 -15.05 -0.23 -36.56
CA PRO A 1086 -16.16 -0.98 -35.95
C PRO A 1086 -16.16 -2.49 -36.23
N LYS A 1087 -15.02 -3.07 -36.65
CA LYS A 1087 -14.91 -4.54 -36.78
C LYS A 1087 -14.80 -5.20 -35.41
N VAL A 1088 -15.30 -6.43 -35.32
CA VAL A 1088 -15.25 -7.27 -34.13
C VAL A 1088 -14.70 -8.65 -34.49
N ALA A 1089 -14.16 -9.36 -33.49
CA ALA A 1089 -13.75 -10.74 -33.65
C ALA A 1089 -15.00 -11.63 -33.83
N ALA A 1090 -15.03 -12.39 -34.93
CA ALA A 1090 -16.06 -13.38 -35.21
C ALA A 1090 -15.41 -14.77 -35.36
N TRP A 1091 -15.89 -15.73 -34.58
CA TRP A 1091 -15.51 -17.13 -34.66
C TRP A 1091 -16.05 -17.77 -35.95
N ASP A 1092 -15.31 -18.70 -36.54
CA ASP A 1092 -15.66 -19.37 -37.80
C ASP A 1092 -16.81 -20.39 -37.69
N GLY A 1093 -17.20 -20.76 -36.47
CA GLY A 1093 -18.25 -21.74 -36.16
C GLY A 1093 -17.79 -23.20 -36.12
N VAL A 1094 -16.48 -23.48 -36.25
CA VAL A 1094 -15.94 -24.84 -36.42
C VAL A 1094 -14.60 -25.07 -35.70
N GLY A 1095 -13.70 -24.08 -35.70
CA GLY A 1095 -12.39 -24.14 -35.08
C GLY A 1095 -12.44 -24.04 -33.55
N ASP A 1096 -11.27 -24.15 -32.92
CA ASP A 1096 -11.13 -24.03 -31.47
C ASP A 1096 -11.29 -22.56 -31.02
N VAL A 1097 -12.29 -22.26 -30.19
CA VAL A 1097 -12.60 -20.91 -29.69
C VAL A 1097 -11.44 -20.28 -28.89
N ASP A 1098 -10.55 -21.11 -28.34
CA ASP A 1098 -9.40 -20.68 -27.55
C ASP A 1098 -8.17 -20.33 -28.43
N ARG A 1099 -8.21 -20.61 -29.75
CA ARG A 1099 -7.13 -20.30 -30.69
C ARG A 1099 -7.47 -19.12 -31.61
N ALA A 1100 -6.54 -18.19 -31.79
CA ALA A 1100 -6.74 -17.01 -32.63
C ALA A 1100 -6.96 -17.31 -34.13
N ASP A 1101 -6.51 -18.46 -34.65
CA ASP A 1101 -6.70 -18.85 -36.06
C ASP A 1101 -8.13 -19.30 -36.41
N SER A 1102 -8.98 -19.52 -35.40
CA SER A 1102 -10.42 -19.79 -35.57
C SER A 1102 -11.29 -18.52 -35.66
N TRP A 1103 -10.67 -17.33 -35.62
CA TRP A 1103 -11.37 -16.04 -35.56
C TRP A 1103 -10.96 -15.11 -36.70
N SER A 1104 -11.87 -14.22 -37.11
CA SER A 1104 -11.60 -13.20 -38.13
C SER A 1104 -12.27 -11.86 -37.80
N CYS A 1105 -11.72 -10.76 -38.32
CA CYS A 1105 -12.27 -9.42 -38.10
C CYS A 1105 -13.40 -9.11 -39.10
N ALA A 1106 -14.64 -9.40 -38.68
CA ALA A 1106 -15.87 -9.17 -39.43
C ALA A 1106 -16.47 -7.79 -39.11
N ASP A 1107 -17.32 -7.28 -40.01
CA ASP A 1107 -18.05 -6.03 -39.78
C ASP A 1107 -19.15 -6.23 -38.74
N GLY A 1108 -19.13 -5.45 -37.65
CA GLY A 1108 -20.13 -5.54 -36.61
C GLY A 1108 -21.50 -5.05 -37.10
N HIS A 1109 -22.49 -5.95 -37.21
CA HIS A 1109 -23.88 -5.54 -37.43
C HIS A 1109 -24.34 -4.62 -36.28
N ASN A 1110 -24.50 -3.33 -36.61
CA ASN A 1110 -24.94 -2.17 -35.81
C ASN A 1110 -24.81 -2.31 -34.28
N THR A 1111 -23.71 -1.77 -33.73
CA THR A 1111 -23.57 -1.41 -32.31
C THR A 1111 -24.31 -0.11 -31.93
N THR A 1112 -24.99 0.53 -32.89
CA THR A 1112 -25.51 1.91 -32.80
C THR A 1112 -27.01 2.03 -32.53
N THR A 1113 -27.71 0.94 -32.20
CA THR A 1113 -29.01 1.05 -31.50
C THR A 1113 -28.76 1.50 -30.06
N PRO A 1114 -29.29 2.66 -29.61
CA PRO A 1114 -29.25 3.00 -28.19
C PRO A 1114 -30.07 1.97 -27.39
N VAL A 1115 -29.88 1.93 -26.07
CA VAL A 1115 -30.75 1.14 -25.18
C VAL A 1115 -32.10 1.86 -25.01
N THR A 1116 -32.90 1.90 -26.08
CA THR A 1116 -34.24 2.50 -26.11
C THR A 1116 -35.30 1.63 -25.42
N GLY A 1117 -34.90 0.99 -24.30
CA GLY A 1117 -35.78 0.31 -23.33
C GLY A 1117 -35.92 1.09 -22.01
N LEU A 1118 -34.98 2.00 -21.69
CA LEU A 1118 -35.02 2.86 -20.51
C LEU A 1118 -35.49 4.28 -20.85
N ALA A 1119 -36.56 4.39 -21.65
CA ALA A 1119 -37.25 5.65 -21.88
C ALA A 1119 -38.06 6.03 -20.62
N ALA A 1120 -37.87 7.25 -20.12
CA ALA A 1120 -38.46 7.68 -18.85
C ALA A 1120 -40.00 7.64 -18.86
N GLN A 1121 -40.58 6.81 -17.97
CA GLN A 1121 -41.99 6.96 -17.60
C GLN A 1121 -42.13 8.19 -16.70
N THR A 1122 -42.60 9.29 -17.29
CA THR A 1122 -42.82 10.56 -16.60
C THR A 1122 -43.88 10.44 -15.51
N MET A 1123 -43.47 10.44 -14.24
CA MET A 1123 -44.39 10.70 -13.12
C MET A 1123 -44.54 12.22 -12.89
N PRO A 1124 -45.76 12.77 -12.85
CA PRO A 1124 -45.97 14.19 -12.68
C PRO A 1124 -45.83 14.63 -11.20
N ASN A 1125 -45.12 15.73 -10.97
CA ASN A 1125 -45.24 16.51 -9.74
C ASN A 1125 -46.71 16.94 -9.54
N PRO A 1126 -47.22 16.91 -8.30
CA PRO A 1126 -47.38 18.19 -7.63
C PRO A 1126 -47.06 18.16 -6.13
N VAL A 1127 -46.26 19.14 -5.69
CA VAL A 1127 -46.34 19.67 -4.33
C VAL A 1127 -47.68 20.42 -4.18
N SER A 1128 -48.25 20.40 -2.96
CA SER A 1128 -49.47 21.10 -2.51
C SER A 1128 -50.82 20.42 -2.76
N SER A 1129 -51.30 19.66 -1.76
CA SER A 1129 -52.64 19.91 -1.19
C SER A 1129 -52.82 19.36 0.24
N ALA A 1130 -53.60 20.10 1.03
CA ALA A 1130 -54.39 19.68 2.20
C ALA A 1130 -53.76 18.84 3.33
N VAL A 1131 -53.44 19.53 4.43
CA VAL A 1131 -53.51 18.98 5.80
C VAL A 1131 -54.99 18.76 6.19
N GLY A 1132 -55.34 17.63 6.81
CA GLY A 1132 -56.59 17.52 7.61
C GLY A 1132 -57.16 16.10 7.84
N THR A 1133 -57.75 15.90 9.03
CA THR A 1133 -58.64 14.75 9.41
C THR A 1133 -57.95 13.37 9.46
N VAL A 1134 -57.61 12.75 10.60
CA VAL A 1134 -58.07 12.76 12.02
C VAL A 1134 -59.42 12.08 12.29
N CYS A 1135 -59.33 10.93 12.99
CA CYS A 1135 -60.40 10.15 13.64
C CYS A 1135 -61.41 9.39 12.73
N LEU A 1136 -62.07 8.41 13.37
CA LEU A 1136 -63.15 7.52 12.88
C LEU A 1136 -62.67 6.40 11.90
N LEU A 1137 -62.97 5.11 12.09
CA LEU A 1137 -63.76 4.43 13.15
C LEU A 1137 -63.05 3.22 13.76
N PHE A 1138 -63.05 3.19 15.09
CA PHE A 1138 -63.30 1.95 15.84
C PHE A 1138 -64.84 1.76 15.93
N LEU A 1139 -65.29 0.50 16.10
CA LEU A 1139 -66.69 0.07 16.33
C LEU A 1139 -67.66 0.07 15.14
N GLY A 1140 -68.23 -1.11 14.87
CA GLY A 1140 -69.41 -1.33 14.02
C GLY A 1140 -69.19 -2.35 12.90
N GLY A 1141 -69.45 -3.65 13.08
CA GLY A 1141 -69.89 -4.38 14.28
C GLY A 1141 -70.22 -5.85 13.96
N MET A 1142 -70.31 -6.72 14.96
CA MET A 1142 -70.75 -8.11 14.75
C MET A 1142 -72.24 -8.17 14.37
N ALA A 1143 -72.57 -8.64 13.17
CA ALA A 1143 -73.89 -9.16 12.84
C ALA A 1143 -73.88 -10.12 11.65
N LEU A 1144 -74.44 -11.32 11.87
CA LEU A 1144 -75.03 -12.26 10.89
C LEU A 1144 -74.13 -12.93 9.84
N LEU A 1145 -74.31 -14.25 9.73
CA LEU A 1145 -73.74 -15.13 8.71
C LEU A 1145 -74.43 -14.92 7.35
N GLN A 1146 -73.61 -14.80 6.30
CA GLN A 1146 -73.86 -15.31 4.94
C GLN A 1146 -72.54 -15.84 4.36
#